data_AF-A0A4Q4Z6X4-F1
#
_entry.id   AF-A0A4Q4Z6X4-F1
#
_cell.length_a   1.000
_cell.length_b   1.000
_cell.length_c   1.000
_cell.angle_alpha   90.00
_cell.angle_beta   90.00
_cell.angle_gamma   90.00
#
_symmetry.space_group_name_H-M   'P 1'
#
loop_
_entity.id
_entity.type
_entity.pdbx_description
1 polymer ?
#
loop_
_entity_poly.entity_id
_entity_poly.type
_entity_poly.pdbx_seq_one_letter_code
_entity_poly.pdbx_strand_id
1 'polypeptide(L)'
;MNYSPSQSNGQYGVKPEPYVTQYNTSPPPQFYPASSTLYGHAQAPAQEGTLSPKEFPMNLKAWMHIFGPQKLHMRWWYTHHIKLPGWKYESEQTFRHRDFAGRVRTGPMEDRYLHHLDGRLRKLIVACSDDLFEGPDNTTWRRTYVRMVSPLKVRIATWVIDFSYDPRSWDDWWIMLLRAFPAAFAMSFLFYTSANERWQFNKWYAPVPYQYYGDAKTWSNHLENRIGTSLLARNNDVYRLLKPRHLCFLREPYDDELHGVDVRSVADWEVTDGVDAPLNYLFIAYSTEHFSHDSQEDKAALHVIAETAARAAKVPAYWVAVSCMRDPDELESDVEAKKYPQVYRISDVVRGAQAMVIAVGQPKSSSMKVPTSKLLSQWGSRMWTFPEVLLSPGQTIAVYTRGSDLRAPLRVSKNQFAGRVWSASDATEARQLIDHYLGSLGLSRLELAVTALKCLYNRYTTEYLAGDQAYALMGLLRLRPQVDQTDTPFQAFARLSLANDSDKLLERYLCTLPVSMTQPWYIMDDAYNSRLWDVEPYCQVAAICDRDTVILDGARGASIRWKSFFPVGFETGPSFKRQMAVLAMQNNGTVFVVGIVLCTFSGLVPLLAFFGVVLLLLAIWIWLQSPRLIRTTYGGKLTDVQAALFGFEGYINAPAVERSIFGGCFNRMGWSANGSLLSRSVVNEHGERFGVDPTKDPAVRELVQRAKHAKPGDMRVFTLVDTYNMEMTMFEAVRPPTCVFLCASEGGMQRAIACSYDWTTQTMYRETVLRMPTPALNRMERVPRFRIGIQRAEMPSRPVVGVAV
;
A
#
# COMPACT_ATOMS: atom_id res chain seq x y z
N MET A 1 43.82 -13.62 -43.71
CA MET A 1 44.12 -14.98 -44.21
C MET A 1 43.90 -15.97 -43.07
N ASN A 2 43.40 -17.19 -43.25
CA ASN A 2 42.39 -17.72 -44.19
C ASN A 2 42.07 -19.16 -43.74
N TYR A 3 40.78 -19.54 -43.71
CA TYR A 3 40.26 -20.92 -43.81
C TYR A 3 40.70 -22.04 -42.82
N SER A 4 39.69 -22.50 -42.03
CA SER A 4 39.27 -23.93 -41.94
C SER A 4 40.18 -24.96 -41.22
N PRO A 5 39.69 -26.16 -40.83
CA PRO A 5 38.48 -26.88 -41.30
C PRO A 5 37.49 -27.35 -40.19
N SER A 6 36.70 -28.38 -40.51
CA SER A 6 35.32 -28.64 -40.07
C SER A 6 35.10 -30.03 -39.46
N GLN A 7 34.05 -30.18 -38.63
CA GLN A 7 33.33 -31.45 -38.30
C GLN A 7 34.18 -32.52 -37.56
N SER A 8 33.65 -33.54 -36.87
CA SER A 8 32.37 -33.83 -36.16
C SER A 8 32.65 -35.03 -35.20
N ASN A 9 31.76 -35.70 -34.44
CA ASN A 9 30.30 -35.72 -34.26
C ASN A 9 29.97 -36.30 -32.86
N GLY A 10 28.70 -36.38 -32.43
CA GLY A 10 28.31 -37.18 -31.25
C GLY A 10 26.96 -36.82 -30.62
N GLN A 11 25.91 -37.61 -30.90
CA GLN A 11 24.61 -37.50 -30.24
C GLN A 11 24.55 -38.35 -28.96
N TYR A 12 23.81 -37.91 -27.95
CA TYR A 12 22.69 -38.68 -27.36
C TYR A 12 21.73 -37.70 -26.68
N GLY A 13 20.41 -37.88 -26.85
CA GLY A 13 19.39 -36.95 -26.39
C GLY A 13 18.43 -37.56 -25.38
N VAL A 14 18.08 -36.79 -24.34
CA VAL A 14 16.95 -37.03 -23.44
C VAL A 14 16.07 -35.78 -23.46
N LYS A 15 14.75 -35.97 -23.47
CA LYS A 15 13.77 -34.88 -23.63
C LYS A 15 13.63 -34.05 -22.34
N PRO A 16 13.57 -32.71 -22.41
CA PRO A 16 12.92 -31.90 -21.38
C PRO A 16 11.39 -31.98 -21.55
N GLU A 17 10.66 -32.16 -20.44
CA GLU A 17 9.21 -31.97 -20.44
C GLU A 17 8.87 -30.47 -20.31
N PRO A 18 7.90 -29.95 -21.09
CA PRO A 18 7.37 -28.60 -20.86
C PRO A 18 6.39 -28.62 -19.69
N TYR A 19 6.62 -27.77 -18.68
CA TYR A 19 5.67 -27.55 -17.58
C TYR A 19 4.33 -27.04 -18.14
N VAL A 20 3.25 -27.80 -17.93
CA VAL A 20 1.90 -27.44 -18.40
C VAL A 20 1.22 -26.51 -17.40
N THR A 21 1.22 -25.21 -17.68
CA THR A 21 0.40 -24.24 -16.97
C THR A 21 -1.08 -24.43 -17.35
N GLN A 22 -1.89 -25.01 -16.46
CA GLN A 22 -3.31 -25.28 -16.72
C GLN A 22 -4.15 -24.00 -16.75
N TYR A 23 -4.31 -23.42 -17.94
CA TYR A 23 -5.39 -22.48 -18.22
C TYR A 23 -6.66 -23.25 -18.59
N ASN A 24 -7.68 -23.21 -17.73
CA ASN A 24 -9.02 -23.73 -18.06
C ASN A 24 -9.69 -22.82 -19.11
N THR A 25 -9.53 -23.16 -20.39
CA THR A 25 -10.25 -22.55 -21.50
C THR A 25 -11.43 -23.41 -21.92
N SER A 26 -12.63 -22.84 -21.95
CA SER A 26 -13.79 -23.45 -22.59
C SER A 26 -13.60 -23.52 -24.12
N PRO A 27 -14.18 -24.53 -24.81
CA PRO A 27 -13.94 -24.74 -26.23
C PRO A 27 -14.63 -23.68 -27.11
N PRO A 28 -14.04 -23.29 -28.25
CA PRO A 28 -14.65 -22.38 -29.21
C PRO A 28 -15.75 -23.09 -30.04
N PRO A 29 -16.83 -22.38 -30.43
CA PRO A 29 -17.81 -22.89 -31.39
C PRO A 29 -17.20 -23.01 -32.80
N GLN A 30 -17.80 -23.87 -33.63
CA GLN A 30 -17.22 -24.34 -34.89
C GLN A 30 -17.43 -23.37 -36.08
N PHE A 31 -16.45 -23.31 -36.97
CA PHE A 31 -16.56 -22.66 -38.29
C PHE A 31 -17.36 -23.51 -39.28
N TYR A 32 -18.13 -22.85 -40.15
CA TYR A 32 -18.60 -23.38 -41.44
C TYR A 32 -18.25 -22.38 -42.57
N PRO A 33 -18.10 -22.83 -43.82
CA PRO A 33 -17.35 -22.10 -44.86
C PRO A 33 -18.16 -21.01 -45.60
N ALA A 34 -17.42 -20.15 -46.30
CA ALA A 34 -17.94 -18.98 -47.02
C ALA A 34 -18.51 -19.30 -48.41
N SER A 35 -19.31 -18.36 -48.93
CA SER A 35 -19.66 -18.19 -50.35
C SER A 35 -19.23 -16.80 -50.85
N SER A 36 -19.07 -16.61 -52.16
CA SER A 36 -18.23 -15.54 -52.72
C SER A 36 -18.84 -14.75 -53.89
N THR A 37 -18.84 -13.42 -53.76
CA THR A 37 -19.00 -12.41 -54.84
C THR A 37 -18.25 -11.14 -54.38
N LEU A 38 -17.08 -10.80 -54.93
CA LEU A 38 -16.79 -10.15 -56.22
C LEU A 38 -17.09 -8.63 -56.25
N TYR A 39 -16.00 -7.86 -56.23
CA TYR A 39 -15.79 -6.42 -56.49
C TYR A 39 -16.96 -5.45 -56.77
N GLY A 40 -16.95 -4.34 -56.01
CA GLY A 40 -17.54 -3.05 -56.41
C GLY A 40 -16.90 -1.89 -55.65
N HIS A 41 -16.33 -0.89 -56.35
CA HIS A 41 -15.77 0.31 -55.71
C HIS A 41 -16.88 1.30 -55.32
N ALA A 42 -17.05 1.53 -54.02
CA ALA A 42 -17.88 2.61 -53.49
C ALA A 42 -17.23 3.24 -52.24
N GLN A 43 -17.66 4.45 -51.90
CA GLN A 43 -17.08 5.24 -50.81
C GLN A 43 -17.35 4.61 -49.43
N ALA A 44 -16.37 4.64 -48.54
CA ALA A 44 -16.44 3.97 -47.24
C ALA A 44 -17.56 4.53 -46.34
N PRO A 45 -18.57 3.72 -45.95
CA PRO A 45 -19.42 4.06 -44.82
C PRO A 45 -18.61 3.93 -43.53
N ALA A 46 -18.94 4.74 -42.52
CA ALA A 46 -18.34 4.60 -41.21
C ALA A 46 -18.85 3.31 -40.55
N GLN A 47 -18.06 2.23 -40.61
CA GLN A 47 -18.38 0.97 -39.95
C GLN A 47 -18.52 1.18 -38.44
N GLU A 48 -19.61 0.65 -37.89
CA GLU A 48 -19.81 0.54 -36.46
C GLU A 48 -18.93 -0.60 -35.93
N GLY A 49 -17.69 -0.26 -35.57
CA GLY A 49 -16.90 -1.09 -34.67
C GLY A 49 -17.70 -1.35 -33.38
N THR A 50 -17.49 -2.51 -32.75
CA THR A 50 -18.26 -3.09 -31.64
C THR A 50 -18.14 -2.32 -30.33
N LEU A 51 -18.64 -1.08 -30.35
CA LEU A 51 -18.79 -0.22 -29.18
C LEU A 51 -19.61 -0.94 -28.11
N SER A 52 -19.01 -1.11 -26.94
CA SER A 52 -19.72 -1.57 -25.74
C SER A 52 -21.01 -0.76 -25.55
N PRO A 53 -22.16 -1.39 -25.25
CA PRO A 53 -23.46 -0.73 -25.27
C PRO A 53 -23.46 0.55 -24.43
N LYS A 54 -23.88 1.66 -25.06
CA LYS A 54 -23.81 3.03 -24.53
C LYS A 54 -24.46 3.11 -23.14
N GLU A 55 -23.64 3.24 -22.10
CA GLU A 55 -24.13 3.39 -20.74
C GLU A 55 -24.83 4.74 -20.55
N PHE A 56 -26.09 4.70 -20.13
CA PHE A 56 -26.85 5.91 -19.83
C PHE A 56 -26.57 6.40 -18.40
N PRO A 57 -26.56 7.72 -18.15
CA PRO A 57 -26.33 8.27 -16.81
C PRO A 57 -27.45 7.89 -15.84
N MET A 58 -27.07 7.33 -14.69
CA MET A 58 -27.95 7.09 -13.55
C MET A 58 -28.66 8.39 -13.12
N ASN A 59 -29.97 8.32 -12.90
CA ASN A 59 -30.79 9.46 -12.46
C ASN A 59 -30.63 9.69 -10.95
N LEU A 60 -29.66 10.52 -10.57
CA LEU A 60 -29.43 10.93 -9.18
C LEU A 60 -30.56 11.85 -8.66
N LYS A 61 -31.17 11.49 -7.53
CA LYS A 61 -32.25 12.22 -6.84
C LYS A 61 -31.81 13.62 -6.40
N ALA A 62 -30.55 13.76 -6.00
CA ALA A 62 -29.90 15.01 -5.64
C ALA A 62 -30.73 15.90 -4.70
N TRP A 63 -31.35 16.98 -5.19
CA TRP A 63 -32.12 17.91 -4.36
C TRP A 63 -33.44 17.34 -3.84
N MET A 64 -33.99 16.28 -4.45
CA MET A 64 -35.23 15.64 -3.99
C MET A 64 -35.09 15.05 -2.59
N HIS A 65 -33.87 14.66 -2.18
CA HIS A 65 -33.55 14.20 -0.82
C HIS A 65 -33.94 15.18 0.28
N ILE A 66 -34.06 16.48 -0.02
CA ILE A 66 -34.49 17.52 0.93
C ILE A 66 -35.92 17.24 1.47
N PHE A 67 -36.75 16.57 0.68
CA PHE A 67 -38.13 16.20 0.99
C PHE A 67 -38.27 14.74 1.44
N GLY A 68 -37.16 14.02 1.59
CA GLY A 68 -37.15 12.64 2.10
C GLY A 68 -37.35 12.58 3.64
N PRO A 69 -37.62 11.38 4.20
CA PRO A 69 -37.93 11.19 5.62
C PRO A 69 -36.73 11.37 6.58
N GLN A 70 -35.61 11.91 6.10
CA GLN A 70 -34.33 11.93 6.82
C GLN A 70 -34.15 13.20 7.66
N LYS A 71 -33.53 13.07 8.85
CA LYS A 71 -33.20 14.22 9.71
C LYS A 71 -31.97 14.96 9.20
N LEU A 72 -32.18 15.87 8.25
CA LEU A 72 -31.12 16.64 7.58
C LEU A 72 -30.71 17.90 8.37
N HIS A 73 -29.43 18.00 8.73
CA HIS A 73 -28.87 19.21 9.34
C HIS A 73 -28.53 20.25 8.25
N MET A 74 -29.23 21.37 8.23
CA MET A 74 -28.93 22.53 7.36
C MET A 74 -27.86 23.45 7.99
N ARG A 75 -27.09 24.18 7.18
CA ARG A 75 -26.27 25.32 7.62
C ARG A 75 -26.70 26.58 6.89
N TRP A 76 -27.13 27.60 7.62
CA TRP A 76 -27.61 28.88 7.07
C TRP A 76 -26.71 29.48 5.98
N TRP A 77 -25.39 29.45 6.17
CA TRP A 77 -24.42 30.04 5.22
C TRP A 77 -23.92 29.10 4.11
N TYR A 78 -24.38 27.84 4.05
CA TYR A 78 -24.04 26.93 2.95
C TYR A 78 -25.15 25.88 2.76
N THR A 79 -25.74 25.80 1.56
CA THR A 79 -26.85 24.91 1.17
C THR A 79 -26.52 23.40 1.09
N HIS A 80 -25.61 22.91 1.94
CA HIS A 80 -25.37 21.47 2.13
C HIS A 80 -26.36 20.91 3.14
N HIS A 81 -27.15 19.94 2.70
CA HIS A 81 -27.94 19.10 3.58
C HIS A 81 -27.06 17.91 4.00
N ILE A 82 -26.96 17.68 5.30
CA ILE A 82 -25.99 16.76 5.88
C ILE A 82 -26.73 15.77 6.78
N LYS A 83 -26.60 14.47 6.51
CA LYS A 83 -27.05 13.40 7.41
C LYS A 83 -26.03 13.28 8.54
N LEU A 84 -26.50 13.21 9.78
CA LEU A 84 -25.65 13.07 10.96
C LEU A 84 -25.23 11.59 11.12
N PRO A 85 -24.05 11.31 11.72
CA PRO A 85 -23.61 9.93 11.94
C PRO A 85 -24.53 9.22 12.94
N GLY A 86 -24.92 7.99 12.62
CA GLY A 86 -25.68 7.12 13.52
C GLY A 86 -24.79 6.41 14.55
N TRP A 87 -23.46 6.47 14.43
CA TRP A 87 -22.51 5.94 15.41
C TRP A 87 -21.55 7.02 15.93
N LYS A 88 -21.04 6.84 17.16
CA LYS A 88 -20.04 7.71 17.79
C LYS A 88 -18.99 6.88 18.51
N TYR A 89 -17.76 7.38 18.59
CA TYR A 89 -16.70 6.78 19.39
C TYR A 89 -17.01 6.84 20.88
N GLU A 90 -16.67 5.76 21.57
CA GLU A 90 -16.76 5.62 23.02
C GLU A 90 -15.42 6.07 23.63
N SER A 91 -15.27 7.40 23.74
CA SER A 91 -14.12 8.01 24.40
C SER A 91 -14.48 9.38 24.97
N GLU A 92 -14.29 9.53 26.28
CA GLU A 92 -14.48 10.79 27.00
C GLU A 92 -13.22 11.67 26.98
N GLN A 93 -12.09 11.11 26.52
CA GLN A 93 -10.82 11.82 26.43
C GLN A 93 -10.89 12.97 25.42
N THR A 94 -10.32 14.12 25.78
CA THR A 94 -10.16 15.26 24.88
C THR A 94 -8.73 15.33 24.37
N PHE A 95 -8.58 15.46 23.06
CA PHE A 95 -7.29 15.44 22.38
C PHE A 95 -6.89 16.85 21.92
N ARG A 96 -5.62 17.18 22.10
CA ARG A 96 -5.01 18.45 21.64
C ARG A 96 -4.29 18.22 20.32
N HIS A 97 -4.69 18.98 19.30
CA HIS A 97 -4.08 18.97 17.98
C HIS A 97 -3.54 20.36 17.63
N ARG A 98 -2.45 20.39 16.85
CA ARG A 98 -1.86 21.61 16.28
C ARG A 98 -1.85 21.46 14.76
N ASP A 99 -2.45 22.41 14.05
CA ASP A 99 -2.47 22.40 12.59
C ASP A 99 -1.23 23.08 11.98
N PHE A 100 -1.01 22.90 10.67
CA PHE A 100 0.15 23.41 9.91
C PHE A 100 0.43 24.92 10.08
N ALA A 101 -0.57 25.73 10.42
CA ALA A 101 -0.38 27.16 10.70
C ALA A 101 -0.07 27.42 12.19
N GLY A 102 0.40 26.40 12.92
CA GLY A 102 0.71 26.44 14.34
C GLY A 102 -0.50 26.54 15.29
N ARG A 103 -1.74 26.57 14.78
CA ARG A 103 -2.95 26.86 15.58
C ARG A 103 -3.39 25.63 16.36
N VAL A 104 -3.77 25.82 17.62
CA VAL A 104 -4.16 24.72 18.52
C VAL A 104 -5.67 24.56 18.56
N ARG A 105 -6.13 23.30 18.58
CA ARG A 105 -7.52 22.91 18.81
C ARG A 105 -7.59 21.75 19.81
N THR A 106 -8.54 21.82 20.74
CA THR A 106 -8.96 20.70 21.59
C THR A 106 -10.34 20.16 21.19
N GLY A 107 -10.67 18.94 21.60
CA GLY A 107 -12.02 18.37 21.48
C GLY A 107 -12.07 16.85 21.68
N PRO A 108 -13.27 16.25 21.71
CA PRO A 108 -13.45 14.80 21.78
C PRO A 108 -13.14 14.12 20.45
N MET A 109 -12.93 12.80 20.49
CA MET A 109 -12.66 11.94 19.34
C MET A 109 -13.82 11.96 18.31
N GLU A 110 -13.53 12.38 17.08
CA GLU A 110 -14.46 12.43 15.95
C GLU A 110 -13.68 12.26 14.63
N ASP A 111 -14.30 11.72 13.58
CA ASP A 111 -13.68 11.70 12.24
C ASP A 111 -13.55 13.10 11.65
N ARG A 112 -12.33 13.45 11.26
CA ARG A 112 -11.91 14.80 10.84
C ARG A 112 -10.80 14.74 9.81
N TYR A 113 -10.66 15.82 9.03
CA TYR A 113 -9.62 15.97 8.02
C TYR A 113 -8.98 17.37 8.06
N LEU A 114 -7.74 17.47 7.58
CA LEU A 114 -7.06 18.74 7.33
C LEU A 114 -7.64 19.36 6.06
N HIS A 115 -8.14 20.60 6.13
CA HIS A 115 -8.74 21.23 4.95
C HIS A 115 -7.67 21.86 4.05
N HIS A 116 -7.59 21.38 2.81
CA HIS A 116 -6.54 21.68 1.82
C HIS A 116 -6.26 23.18 1.52
N LEU A 117 -7.19 24.11 1.79
CA LEU A 117 -6.96 25.56 1.60
C LEU A 117 -6.31 26.26 2.79
N ASP A 118 -6.63 25.84 4.01
CA ASP A 118 -6.35 26.63 5.23
C ASP A 118 -5.75 25.79 6.36
N GLY A 119 -5.51 24.49 6.17
CA GLY A 119 -4.95 23.56 7.16
C GLY A 119 -5.87 23.22 8.33
N ARG A 120 -6.97 23.97 8.53
CA ARG A 120 -7.83 23.81 9.71
C ARG A 120 -8.50 22.44 9.74
N LEU A 121 -8.51 21.83 10.94
CA LEU A 121 -9.16 20.55 11.21
C LEU A 121 -10.70 20.68 11.19
N ARG A 122 -11.35 20.08 10.18
CA ARG A 122 -12.81 20.11 9.95
C ARG A 122 -13.43 18.72 10.16
N LYS A 123 -14.69 18.65 10.61
CA LYS A 123 -15.43 17.37 10.73
C LYS A 123 -15.62 16.75 9.35
N LEU A 124 -15.42 15.44 9.24
CA LEU A 124 -15.48 14.72 7.98
C LEU A 124 -16.92 14.67 7.45
N ILE A 125 -17.07 14.93 6.14
CA ILE A 125 -18.33 14.87 5.39
C ILE A 125 -18.01 14.17 4.07
N VAL A 126 -18.75 13.11 3.78
CA VAL A 126 -18.55 12.20 2.67
C VAL A 126 -19.76 12.25 1.75
N ALA A 127 -19.53 12.51 0.47
CA ALA A 127 -20.55 12.31 -0.56
C ALA A 127 -20.80 10.81 -0.76
N CYS A 128 -22.03 10.39 -1.03
CA CYS A 128 -22.39 8.98 -1.22
C CYS A 128 -23.45 8.82 -2.32
N SER A 129 -23.63 7.57 -2.78
CA SER A 129 -24.75 7.21 -3.67
C SER A 129 -26.10 7.33 -2.96
N ASP A 130 -27.18 7.49 -3.74
CA ASP A 130 -28.52 7.71 -3.18
C ASP A 130 -28.98 6.54 -2.28
N ASP A 131 -28.69 5.30 -2.66
CA ASP A 131 -28.93 4.08 -1.87
C ASP A 131 -28.31 4.14 -0.46
N LEU A 132 -27.07 4.67 -0.34
CA LEU A 132 -26.35 4.80 0.94
C LEU A 132 -26.80 6.01 1.75
N PHE A 133 -27.38 7.00 1.08
CA PHE A 133 -27.98 8.15 1.72
C PHE A 133 -29.33 7.78 2.36
N GLU A 134 -30.15 7.01 1.66
CA GLU A 134 -31.45 6.52 2.14
C GLU A 134 -31.35 5.29 3.06
N GLY A 135 -30.27 4.49 2.93
CA GLY A 135 -29.98 3.33 3.78
C GLY A 135 -29.58 3.64 5.23
N PRO A 136 -29.22 2.60 6.01
CA PRO A 136 -28.99 2.69 7.45
C PRO A 136 -27.79 3.57 7.80
N ASP A 137 -27.87 4.25 8.96
CA ASP A 137 -26.87 5.20 9.43
C ASP A 137 -25.69 4.53 10.15
N ASN A 138 -25.11 3.53 9.49
CA ASN A 138 -24.01 2.69 9.96
C ASN A 138 -22.62 3.37 9.99
N THR A 139 -22.54 4.70 10.19
CA THR A 139 -21.32 5.50 10.05
C THR A 139 -20.99 6.39 11.25
N THR A 140 -19.70 6.64 11.45
CA THR A 140 -19.14 7.63 12.40
C THR A 140 -18.87 9.00 11.76
N TRP A 141 -18.74 9.06 10.42
CA TRP A 141 -18.68 10.29 9.64
C TRP A 141 -20.05 10.74 9.12
N ARG A 142 -20.14 11.99 8.66
CA ARG A 142 -21.38 12.57 8.10
C ARG A 142 -21.54 12.22 6.63
N ARG A 143 -22.73 11.81 6.20
CA ARG A 143 -23.06 11.60 4.77
C ARG A 143 -23.72 12.83 4.15
N THR A 144 -23.57 12.99 2.84
CA THR A 144 -24.31 13.93 1.97
C THR A 144 -24.46 13.29 0.57
N TYR A 145 -25.42 13.73 -0.22
CA TYR A 145 -25.65 13.18 -1.57
C TYR A 145 -24.75 13.84 -2.63
N VAL A 146 -24.44 13.11 -3.71
CA VAL A 146 -23.73 13.65 -4.88
C VAL A 146 -24.60 14.69 -5.61
N ARG A 147 -23.96 15.73 -6.16
CA ARG A 147 -24.63 16.92 -6.70
C ARG A 147 -24.09 17.29 -8.08
N MET A 148 -24.99 17.74 -8.95
CA MET A 148 -24.62 18.49 -10.14
C MET A 148 -24.03 19.85 -9.73
N VAL A 149 -22.74 20.06 -10.04
CA VAL A 149 -22.00 21.30 -9.71
C VAL A 149 -21.71 22.16 -10.94
N SER A 150 -21.95 21.62 -12.14
CA SER A 150 -21.84 22.33 -13.41
C SER A 150 -22.69 23.61 -13.46
N PRO A 151 -22.21 24.69 -14.12
CA PRO A 151 -22.94 25.96 -14.19
C PRO A 151 -24.33 25.80 -14.82
N LEU A 152 -25.32 26.57 -14.34
CA LEU A 152 -26.71 26.46 -14.79
C LEU A 152 -26.85 26.65 -16.31
N LYS A 153 -26.09 27.60 -16.89
CA LYS A 153 -26.00 27.82 -18.35
C LYS A 153 -25.59 26.55 -19.12
N VAL A 154 -24.58 25.83 -18.62
CA VAL A 154 -24.11 24.57 -19.23
C VAL A 154 -25.18 23.49 -19.08
N ARG A 155 -25.79 23.36 -17.90
CA ARG A 155 -26.84 22.36 -17.62
C ARG A 155 -28.10 22.55 -18.48
N ILE A 156 -28.47 23.79 -18.78
CA ILE A 156 -29.60 24.10 -19.68
C ILE A 156 -29.22 23.78 -21.13
N ALA A 157 -28.02 24.16 -21.57
CA ALA A 157 -27.54 23.83 -22.91
C ALA A 157 -27.43 22.31 -23.14
N THR A 158 -26.87 21.55 -22.19
CA THR A 158 -26.75 20.09 -22.31
C THR A 158 -28.07 19.35 -22.15
N TRP A 159 -29.09 19.91 -21.48
CA TRP A 159 -30.43 19.32 -21.41
C TRP A 159 -31.17 19.28 -22.76
N VAL A 160 -30.78 20.13 -23.72
CA VAL A 160 -31.22 20.03 -25.13
C VAL A 160 -30.68 18.76 -25.80
N ILE A 161 -29.51 18.27 -25.37
CA ILE A 161 -28.86 17.02 -25.83
C ILE A 161 -28.88 15.99 -24.69
N ASP A 162 -30.05 15.77 -24.11
CA ASP A 162 -30.18 14.81 -23.02
C ASP A 162 -29.83 13.39 -23.50
N PHE A 163 -28.96 12.70 -22.75
CA PHE A 163 -28.10 11.66 -23.33
C PHE A 163 -28.82 10.32 -23.63
N SER A 164 -30.11 10.24 -23.32
CA SER A 164 -31.05 9.21 -23.78
C SER A 164 -31.28 9.24 -25.30
N TYR A 165 -31.19 10.41 -25.93
CA TYR A 165 -31.49 10.63 -27.34
C TYR A 165 -30.24 10.58 -28.22
N ASP A 166 -30.32 10.05 -29.44
CA ASP A 166 -29.28 10.19 -30.47
C ASP A 166 -29.70 11.24 -31.51
N PRO A 167 -28.96 12.36 -31.69
CA PRO A 167 -29.20 13.33 -32.77
C PRO A 167 -28.99 12.80 -34.20
N ARG A 168 -28.73 11.50 -34.40
CA ARG A 168 -28.87 10.79 -35.69
C ARG A 168 -30.28 10.22 -35.92
N SER A 169 -31.02 9.88 -34.87
CA SER A 169 -32.41 9.45 -34.96
C SER A 169 -33.31 10.67 -35.24
N TRP A 170 -34.31 10.49 -36.10
CA TRP A 170 -35.15 11.58 -36.59
C TRP A 170 -36.21 11.99 -35.55
N ASP A 171 -36.80 11.00 -34.86
CA ASP A 171 -37.79 11.20 -33.80
C ASP A 171 -37.15 11.91 -32.58
N ASP A 172 -35.96 11.46 -32.20
CA ASP A 172 -35.14 12.05 -31.14
C ASP A 172 -34.77 13.51 -31.45
N TRP A 173 -34.39 13.80 -32.70
CA TRP A 173 -33.97 15.14 -33.12
C TRP A 173 -35.10 16.17 -32.97
N TRP A 174 -36.36 15.80 -33.22
CA TRP A 174 -37.50 16.67 -32.96
C TRP A 174 -37.73 16.92 -31.46
N ILE A 175 -37.54 15.90 -30.59
CA ILE A 175 -37.61 16.06 -29.14
C ILE A 175 -36.51 17.02 -28.64
N MET A 176 -35.29 16.92 -29.18
CA MET A 176 -34.20 17.86 -28.89
C MET A 176 -34.55 19.29 -29.32
N LEU A 177 -35.15 19.46 -30.51
CA LEU A 177 -35.58 20.77 -31.00
C LEU A 177 -36.70 21.39 -30.14
N LEU A 178 -37.69 20.60 -29.72
CA LEU A 178 -38.73 21.05 -28.78
C LEU A 178 -38.14 21.50 -27.44
N ARG A 179 -37.10 20.81 -26.92
CA ARG A 179 -36.35 21.25 -25.72
C ARG A 179 -35.52 22.51 -25.97
N ALA A 180 -35.06 22.76 -27.19
CA ALA A 180 -34.27 23.92 -27.55
C ALA A 180 -35.05 25.25 -27.41
N PHE A 181 -36.38 25.26 -27.57
CA PHE A 181 -37.19 26.48 -27.41
C PHE A 181 -37.18 27.03 -25.96
N PRO A 182 -37.62 26.29 -24.92
CA PRO A 182 -37.55 26.78 -23.54
C PRO A 182 -36.11 26.93 -23.05
N ALA A 183 -35.16 26.14 -23.56
CA ALA A 183 -33.74 26.32 -23.23
C ALA A 183 -33.18 27.65 -23.78
N ALA A 184 -33.50 28.02 -25.03
CA ALA A 184 -33.10 29.31 -25.60
C ALA A 184 -33.74 30.48 -24.84
N PHE A 185 -35.03 30.38 -24.51
CA PHE A 185 -35.73 31.38 -23.69
C PHE A 185 -35.07 31.54 -22.31
N ALA A 186 -34.83 30.44 -21.58
CA ALA A 186 -34.19 30.47 -20.27
C ALA A 186 -32.74 31.00 -20.32
N MET A 187 -31.99 30.69 -21.37
CA MET A 187 -30.61 31.20 -21.55
C MET A 187 -30.59 32.72 -21.72
N SER A 188 -31.56 33.32 -22.43
CA SER A 188 -31.68 34.77 -22.61
C SER A 188 -31.70 35.55 -21.29
N PHE A 189 -32.43 35.06 -20.27
CA PHE A 189 -32.48 35.70 -18.94
C PHE A 189 -31.23 35.47 -18.09
N LEU A 190 -30.40 34.47 -18.43
CA LEU A 190 -29.22 34.10 -17.63
C LEU A 190 -27.93 34.81 -18.02
N PHE A 191 -27.88 35.52 -19.16
CA PHE A 191 -26.63 36.07 -19.71
C PHE A 191 -25.85 36.92 -18.71
N TYR A 192 -26.51 37.73 -17.87
CA TYR A 192 -25.89 38.61 -16.85
C TYR A 192 -24.97 37.92 -15.82
N THR A 193 -25.01 36.59 -15.68
CA THR A 193 -24.14 35.86 -14.73
C THR A 193 -22.77 35.50 -15.36
N SER A 194 -21.83 36.44 -15.34
CA SER A 194 -20.46 36.29 -15.86
C SER A 194 -19.46 35.71 -14.84
N ALA A 195 -19.86 34.68 -14.08
CA ALA A 195 -18.96 34.05 -13.09
C ALA A 195 -19.22 32.55 -12.87
N ASN A 196 -18.17 31.73 -13.02
CA ASN A 196 -17.49 31.03 -11.92
C ASN A 196 -16.54 29.91 -12.45
N GLU A 197 -15.64 30.23 -13.39
CA GLU A 197 -14.41 29.45 -13.52
C GLU A 197 -13.49 29.76 -12.33
N ARG A 198 -13.66 29.01 -11.25
CA ARG A 198 -12.75 29.07 -10.11
C ARG A 198 -11.64 28.03 -10.30
N TRP A 199 -10.68 28.38 -11.15
CA TRP A 199 -9.35 27.77 -11.17
C TRP A 199 -8.82 27.68 -9.72
N GLN A 200 -8.42 26.47 -9.28
CA GLN A 200 -7.92 26.23 -7.92
C GLN A 200 -6.54 25.59 -8.02
N PHE A 201 -5.55 26.05 -7.26
CA PHE A 201 -4.21 25.44 -7.26
C PHE A 201 -3.54 25.43 -8.65
N ASN A 202 -3.82 26.42 -9.51
CA ASN A 202 -3.15 26.63 -10.80
C ASN A 202 -3.00 25.36 -11.68
N LYS A 203 -4.08 24.58 -11.84
CA LYS A 203 -4.14 23.29 -12.57
C LYS A 203 -3.52 22.06 -11.86
N TRP A 204 -2.91 22.23 -10.68
CA TRP A 204 -2.35 21.16 -9.83
C TRP A 204 -3.40 20.56 -8.90
N TYR A 205 -3.11 19.40 -8.29
CA TYR A 205 -3.99 18.79 -7.29
C TYR A 205 -4.02 19.63 -5.98
N ALA A 206 -5.09 19.49 -5.21
CA ALA A 206 -5.22 20.19 -3.93
C ALA A 206 -4.15 19.69 -2.92
N PRO A 207 -3.36 20.58 -2.31
CA PRO A 207 -2.21 20.19 -1.48
C PRO A 207 -2.63 19.60 -0.13
N VAL A 208 -1.68 18.98 0.56
CA VAL A 208 -1.84 18.41 1.91
C VAL A 208 -1.09 19.30 2.92
N PRO A 209 -1.75 20.31 3.52
CA PRO A 209 -1.14 21.20 4.51
C PRO A 209 -0.94 20.46 5.86
N TYR A 210 0.13 19.68 5.93
CA TYR A 210 0.54 18.87 7.08
C TYR A 210 1.92 19.32 7.58
N GLN A 211 2.08 19.40 8.89
CA GLN A 211 3.38 19.52 9.56
C GLN A 211 3.33 18.67 10.82
N TYR A 212 4.35 17.83 11.05
CA TYR A 212 4.50 17.11 12.31
C TYR A 212 5.10 18.05 13.37
N TYR A 213 4.50 18.07 14.56
CA TYR A 213 4.99 18.83 15.72
C TYR A 213 5.36 17.96 16.92
N GLY A 214 5.33 16.63 16.77
CA GLY A 214 5.83 15.71 17.79
C GLY A 214 7.35 15.55 17.69
N ASP A 215 7.91 14.82 18.65
CA ASP A 215 9.25 14.25 18.53
C ASP A 215 9.13 12.79 18.06
N ALA A 216 10.23 12.21 17.57
CA ALA A 216 10.32 10.80 17.24
C ALA A 216 11.08 10.03 18.34
N LYS A 217 10.92 8.70 18.37
CA LYS A 217 11.67 7.81 19.27
C LYS A 217 13.13 7.68 18.82
N THR A 218 13.37 7.66 17.51
CA THR A 218 14.71 7.68 16.91
C THR A 218 14.63 8.30 15.51
N TRP A 219 15.42 9.34 15.26
CA TRP A 219 15.58 9.97 13.94
C TRP A 219 16.70 9.29 13.15
N SER A 220 16.58 9.23 11.82
CA SER A 220 17.68 8.77 10.96
C SER A 220 18.79 9.82 10.82
N ASN A 221 18.48 11.11 11.03
CA ASN A 221 19.46 12.18 11.20
C ASN A 221 19.97 12.22 12.64
N HIS A 222 21.27 11.97 12.84
CA HIS A 222 21.90 12.01 14.16
C HIS A 222 21.82 13.37 14.87
N LEU A 223 21.72 14.48 14.13
CA LEU A 223 21.61 15.83 14.70
C LEU A 223 20.24 16.13 15.32
N GLU A 224 19.22 15.33 14.98
CA GLU A 224 17.84 15.48 15.48
C GLU A 224 17.55 14.53 16.66
N ASN A 225 18.42 13.55 16.89
CA ASN A 225 18.36 12.69 18.07
C ASN A 225 18.78 13.44 19.34
N ARG A 226 18.11 13.14 20.45
CA ARG A 226 18.47 13.66 21.77
C ARG A 226 19.86 13.14 22.16
N ILE A 227 20.56 13.89 23.01
CA ILE A 227 21.86 13.48 23.55
C ILE A 227 21.68 12.12 24.25
N GLY A 228 22.45 11.12 23.79
CA GLY A 228 22.32 9.71 24.21
C GLY A 228 21.54 8.82 23.23
N THR A 229 20.46 9.29 22.59
CA THR A 229 19.69 8.47 21.63
C THR A 229 20.33 8.38 20.25
N SER A 230 21.28 9.27 19.93
CA SER A 230 22.03 9.27 18.66
C SER A 230 22.80 7.97 18.39
N LEU A 231 23.18 7.24 19.44
CA LEU A 231 23.86 5.93 19.39
C LEU A 231 22.88 4.75 19.12
N LEU A 232 21.56 4.98 19.20
CA LEU A 232 20.54 3.96 18.91
C LEU A 232 20.31 3.80 17.40
N ALA A 233 20.46 4.88 16.63
CA ALA A 233 20.15 4.94 15.20
C ALA A 233 21.17 4.19 14.33
N ARG A 234 22.46 4.56 14.45
CA ARG A 234 23.62 3.90 13.82
C ARG A 234 24.85 4.12 14.70
N ASN A 235 25.50 3.04 15.12
CA ASN A 235 26.91 3.11 15.52
C ASN A 235 27.74 2.94 14.24
N ASN A 236 28.60 3.92 13.92
CA ASN A 236 29.54 3.85 12.80
C ASN A 236 30.82 3.06 13.17
N ASP A 237 30.89 2.53 14.39
CA ASP A 237 31.97 1.66 14.85
C ASP A 237 32.13 0.47 13.88
N VAL A 238 33.33 0.33 13.31
CA VAL A 238 33.62 -0.69 12.30
C VAL A 238 33.31 -2.06 12.89
N TYR A 239 32.45 -2.84 12.20
CA TYR A 239 32.01 -4.15 12.67
C TYR A 239 33.21 -5.06 13.01
N ARG A 240 33.47 -5.20 14.30
CA ARG A 240 34.39 -6.15 14.89
C ARG A 240 33.54 -7.28 15.48
N LEU A 241 33.92 -8.52 15.20
CA LEU A 241 33.34 -9.68 15.89
C LEU A 241 33.59 -9.51 17.39
N LEU A 242 32.53 -9.52 18.18
CA LEU A 242 32.64 -9.45 19.64
C LEU A 242 33.15 -10.80 20.15
N LYS A 243 34.32 -10.80 20.80
CA LYS A 243 34.84 -12.00 21.47
C LYS A 243 33.84 -12.47 22.55
N PRO A 244 33.75 -13.78 22.84
CA PRO A 244 33.07 -14.26 24.03
C PRO A 244 33.66 -13.62 25.28
N ARG A 245 32.83 -13.39 26.30
CA ARG A 245 33.26 -12.77 27.57
C ARG A 245 33.88 -13.79 28.52
N HIS A 246 33.30 -14.98 28.57
CA HIS A 246 33.78 -16.13 29.33
C HIS A 246 33.86 -17.35 28.42
N LEU A 247 34.80 -18.25 28.74
CA LEU A 247 34.92 -19.56 28.11
C LEU A 247 35.17 -20.64 29.17
N CYS A 248 34.75 -21.86 28.84
CA CYS A 248 35.07 -23.09 29.56
C CYS A 248 36.40 -23.63 29.02
N PHE A 249 37.51 -23.40 29.73
CA PHE A 249 38.83 -23.92 29.37
C PHE A 249 39.01 -25.34 29.93
N LEU A 250 39.51 -26.25 29.09
CA LEU A 250 39.84 -27.61 29.49
C LEU A 250 41.10 -27.62 30.37
N ARG A 251 41.11 -28.45 31.42
CA ARG A 251 42.35 -28.88 32.06
C ARG A 251 43.00 -29.94 31.18
N GLU A 252 44.31 -29.80 30.93
CA GLU A 252 45.10 -30.71 30.08
C GLU A 252 44.41 -30.97 28.72
N PRO A 253 44.32 -29.93 27.85
CA PRO A 253 43.40 -29.88 26.70
C PRO A 253 43.69 -30.88 25.55
N TYR A 254 44.81 -31.59 25.61
CA TYR A 254 45.26 -32.50 24.55
C TYR A 254 45.08 -33.98 24.88
N ASP A 255 44.73 -34.31 26.12
CA ASP A 255 44.44 -35.67 26.57
C ASP A 255 42.98 -36.05 26.32
N ASP A 256 42.74 -37.34 26.03
CA ASP A 256 41.42 -37.89 25.70
C ASP A 256 40.57 -38.23 26.95
N GLU A 257 41.10 -38.09 28.16
CA GLU A 257 40.41 -38.35 29.43
C GLU A 257 39.73 -37.09 30.02
N LEU A 258 38.75 -37.30 30.91
CA LEU A 258 37.95 -36.22 31.50
C LEU A 258 38.61 -35.64 32.75
N HIS A 259 39.39 -34.57 32.59
CA HIS A 259 40.07 -33.86 33.69
C HIS A 259 39.29 -32.63 34.20
N GLY A 260 38.19 -32.27 33.54
CA GLY A 260 37.32 -31.17 33.94
C GLY A 260 37.76 -29.80 33.42
N VAL A 261 37.10 -28.76 33.93
CA VAL A 261 36.96 -27.47 33.25
C VAL A 261 37.04 -26.31 34.24
N ASP A 262 37.76 -25.25 33.85
CA ASP A 262 37.76 -23.94 34.50
C ASP A 262 36.95 -22.94 33.67
N VAL A 263 35.99 -22.23 34.28
CA VAL A 263 35.32 -21.09 33.64
C VAL A 263 36.13 -19.83 33.93
N ARG A 264 36.68 -19.18 32.89
CA ARG A 264 37.48 -17.96 33.02
C ARG A 264 36.97 -16.84 32.11
N SER A 265 37.24 -15.60 32.50
CA SER A 265 37.09 -14.43 31.63
C SER A 265 38.12 -14.51 30.50
N VAL A 266 37.71 -14.16 29.29
CA VAL A 266 38.58 -14.18 28.10
C VAL A 266 39.59 -13.03 28.13
N ALA A 267 39.22 -11.89 28.73
CA ALA A 267 40.16 -10.78 28.93
C ALA A 267 41.28 -11.17 29.91
N ASP A 268 40.95 -11.89 30.97
CA ASP A 268 41.89 -12.35 31.99
C ASP A 268 42.84 -13.39 31.40
N TRP A 269 42.30 -14.35 30.65
CA TRP A 269 43.08 -15.37 29.92
C TRP A 269 44.01 -14.76 28.85
N GLU A 270 43.58 -13.71 28.14
CA GLU A 270 44.44 -12.99 27.19
C GLU A 270 45.62 -12.27 27.87
N VAL A 271 45.54 -12.00 29.18
CA VAL A 271 46.65 -11.43 29.97
C VAL A 271 47.54 -12.51 30.59
N THR A 272 47.00 -13.68 30.99
CA THR A 272 47.78 -14.75 31.63
C THR A 272 48.43 -15.73 30.65
N ASP A 273 47.67 -16.19 29.66
CA ASP A 273 48.00 -17.38 28.86
C ASP A 273 47.95 -17.10 27.33
N GLY A 274 47.23 -16.06 26.91
CA GLY A 274 46.82 -15.83 25.51
C GLY A 274 47.75 -14.97 24.64
N VAL A 275 48.96 -14.62 25.10
CA VAL A 275 49.88 -13.72 24.38
C VAL A 275 50.35 -14.32 23.03
N ASP A 276 50.65 -15.62 23.02
CA ASP A 276 51.18 -16.34 21.85
C ASP A 276 50.20 -17.39 21.27
N ALA A 277 49.03 -17.58 21.89
CA ALA A 277 48.12 -18.68 21.62
C ALA A 277 46.83 -18.26 20.84
N PRO A 278 46.52 -18.88 19.67
CA PRO A 278 45.26 -18.59 18.98
C PRO A 278 44.07 -19.18 19.75
N LEU A 279 43.14 -18.31 20.17
CA LEU A 279 41.94 -18.69 20.93
C LEU A 279 40.91 -19.43 20.05
N ASN A 280 41.12 -20.73 19.88
CA ASN A 280 40.15 -21.64 19.29
C ASN A 280 39.18 -22.19 20.36
N TYR A 281 37.88 -22.19 20.07
CA TYR A 281 36.86 -22.78 20.94
C TYR A 281 35.71 -23.44 20.14
N LEU A 282 35.02 -24.40 20.75
CA LEU A 282 33.76 -24.95 20.21
C LEU A 282 32.54 -24.18 20.72
N PHE A 283 31.50 -24.06 19.88
CA PHE A 283 30.18 -23.60 20.31
C PHE A 283 29.27 -24.80 20.63
N ILE A 284 28.75 -24.88 21.86
CA ILE A 284 27.86 -25.95 22.31
C ILE A 284 26.41 -25.46 22.36
N ALA A 285 25.64 -25.80 21.33
CA ALA A 285 24.20 -25.58 21.26
C ALA A 285 23.42 -26.68 21.99
N TYR A 286 22.34 -26.32 22.67
CA TYR A 286 21.44 -27.25 23.35
C TYR A 286 20.06 -26.62 23.58
N SER A 287 19.13 -27.37 24.17
CA SER A 287 17.79 -26.89 24.54
C SER A 287 17.60 -26.92 26.05
N THR A 288 17.00 -25.87 26.63
CA THR A 288 16.61 -25.85 28.05
C THR A 288 15.51 -26.85 28.40
N GLU A 289 14.68 -27.25 27.42
CA GLU A 289 13.75 -28.38 27.56
C GLU A 289 14.47 -29.74 27.62
N HIS A 290 15.75 -29.83 27.22
CA HIS A 290 16.54 -31.06 27.24
C HIS A 290 17.52 -31.11 28.42
N PHE A 291 17.99 -29.93 28.86
CA PHE A 291 18.91 -29.75 29.97
C PHE A 291 18.49 -28.50 30.77
N SER A 292 17.86 -28.68 31.93
CA SER A 292 17.40 -27.55 32.76
C SER A 292 18.57 -26.80 33.41
N HIS A 293 18.42 -25.48 33.56
CA HIS A 293 19.36 -24.63 34.30
C HIS A 293 19.21 -24.74 35.83
N ASP A 294 18.13 -25.36 36.30
CA ASP A 294 17.89 -25.63 37.73
C ASP A 294 18.51 -26.98 38.14
N SER A 295 18.65 -27.91 37.18
CA SER A 295 19.14 -29.27 37.41
C SER A 295 20.68 -29.34 37.31
N GLN A 296 21.34 -29.53 38.46
CA GLN A 296 22.79 -29.75 38.51
C GLN A 296 23.22 -31.03 37.76
N GLU A 297 22.35 -32.05 37.69
CA GLU A 297 22.59 -33.27 36.89
C GLU A 297 22.55 -33.02 35.38
N ASP A 298 21.74 -32.06 34.93
CA ASP A 298 21.64 -31.67 33.52
C ASP A 298 22.84 -30.81 33.12
N LYS A 299 23.26 -29.87 33.97
CA LYS A 299 24.52 -29.13 33.81
C LYS A 299 25.70 -30.08 33.70
N ALA A 300 25.84 -31.02 34.64
CA ALA A 300 26.92 -32.01 34.63
C ALA A 300 26.93 -32.87 33.36
N ALA A 301 25.76 -33.36 32.93
CA ALA A 301 25.64 -34.14 31.69
C ALA A 301 25.98 -33.32 30.43
N LEU A 302 25.60 -32.04 30.40
CA LEU A 302 25.92 -31.13 29.30
C LEU A 302 27.43 -30.82 29.25
N HIS A 303 28.07 -30.62 30.41
CA HIS A 303 29.53 -30.44 30.51
C HIS A 303 30.31 -31.68 30.05
N VAL A 304 29.88 -32.89 30.43
CA VAL A 304 30.52 -34.14 29.95
C VAL A 304 30.43 -34.26 28.42
N ILE A 305 29.28 -33.90 27.82
CA ILE A 305 29.13 -33.89 26.36
C ILE A 305 30.06 -32.82 25.72
N ALA A 306 30.10 -31.62 26.30
CA ALA A 306 30.91 -30.51 25.81
C ALA A 306 32.42 -30.76 25.89
N GLU A 307 32.90 -31.29 27.02
CA GLU A 307 34.31 -31.67 27.23
C GLU A 307 34.71 -32.80 26.27
N THR A 308 33.90 -33.86 26.17
CA THR A 308 34.13 -34.96 25.21
C THR A 308 34.25 -34.42 23.78
N ALA A 309 33.37 -33.50 23.39
CA ALA A 309 33.38 -32.91 22.05
C ALA A 309 34.59 -31.99 21.80
N ALA A 310 35.02 -31.21 22.80
CA ALA A 310 36.17 -30.33 22.70
C ALA A 310 37.50 -31.10 22.60
N ARG A 311 37.68 -32.15 23.42
CA ARG A 311 38.82 -33.07 23.33
C ARG A 311 38.86 -33.79 21.99
N ALA A 312 37.73 -34.36 21.53
CA ALA A 312 37.61 -35.00 20.22
C ALA A 312 37.88 -34.07 19.02
N ALA A 313 37.72 -32.75 19.19
CA ALA A 313 38.07 -31.74 18.19
C ALA A 313 39.49 -31.15 18.37
N LYS A 314 40.18 -31.50 19.47
CA LYS A 314 41.49 -30.95 19.91
C LYS A 314 41.50 -29.44 20.08
N VAL A 315 40.49 -28.93 20.78
CA VAL A 315 40.24 -27.50 20.98
C VAL A 315 40.33 -27.17 22.48
N PRO A 316 41.13 -26.17 22.92
CA PRO A 316 41.44 -25.95 24.34
C PRO A 316 40.28 -25.41 25.18
N ALA A 317 39.21 -24.93 24.53
CA ALA A 317 38.05 -24.36 25.21
C ALA A 317 36.73 -24.65 24.48
N TYR A 318 35.63 -24.43 25.17
CA TYR A 318 34.30 -24.35 24.58
C TYR A 318 33.46 -23.23 25.20
N TRP A 319 32.40 -22.85 24.51
CA TRP A 319 31.37 -21.93 24.99
C TRP A 319 30.07 -22.70 25.19
N VAL A 320 29.46 -22.56 26.38
CA VAL A 320 28.14 -23.11 26.69
C VAL A 320 27.32 -22.10 27.48
N ALA A 321 26.07 -21.89 27.05
CA ALA A 321 25.23 -20.81 27.58
C ALA A 321 25.01 -20.87 29.11
N VAL A 322 24.94 -22.06 29.72
CA VAL A 322 24.65 -22.25 31.16
C VAL A 322 25.82 -21.87 32.10
N SER A 323 27.00 -21.59 31.54
CA SER A 323 28.21 -21.28 32.32
C SER A 323 28.94 -20.04 31.81
N CYS A 324 28.83 -19.74 30.51
CA CYS A 324 29.49 -18.60 29.89
C CYS A 324 28.60 -17.33 29.85
N MET A 325 27.30 -17.45 30.15
CA MET A 325 26.41 -16.31 30.43
C MET A 325 26.14 -16.26 31.93
N ARG A 326 26.59 -15.18 32.57
CA ARG A 326 26.29 -14.85 33.97
C ARG A 326 25.09 -13.91 34.07
N ASP A 327 24.42 -13.93 35.21
CA ASP A 327 23.22 -13.12 35.46
C ASP A 327 23.51 -11.61 35.38
N PRO A 328 22.52 -10.78 35.02
CA PRO A 328 22.72 -9.34 34.83
C PRO A 328 23.25 -8.62 36.07
N ASP A 329 22.83 -9.09 37.25
CA ASP A 329 23.14 -8.48 38.55
C ASP A 329 24.58 -8.78 39.00
N GLU A 330 25.24 -9.81 38.44
CA GLU A 330 26.69 -10.02 38.62
C GLU A 330 27.54 -9.07 37.76
N LEU A 331 26.93 -8.26 36.88
CA LEU A 331 27.61 -7.39 35.91
C LEU A 331 27.27 -5.89 36.07
N GLU A 332 26.83 -5.44 37.26
CA GLU A 332 26.49 -4.03 37.53
C GLU A 332 27.60 -3.01 37.18
N SER A 333 28.87 -3.42 37.31
CA SER A 333 30.05 -2.59 37.05
C SER A 333 30.37 -2.42 35.55
N ASP A 334 29.77 -3.23 34.67
CA ASP A 334 30.11 -3.28 33.25
C ASP A 334 29.09 -2.52 32.40
N VAL A 335 29.48 -1.30 32.02
CA VAL A 335 28.70 -0.40 31.15
C VAL A 335 28.38 -1.04 29.79
N GLU A 336 29.21 -1.97 29.29
CA GLU A 336 28.97 -2.68 28.04
C GLU A 336 27.96 -3.85 28.19
N ALA A 337 27.83 -4.43 29.39
CA ALA A 337 26.80 -5.44 29.70
C ALA A 337 25.41 -4.82 29.64
N LYS A 338 25.26 -3.66 30.30
CA LYS A 338 24.02 -2.87 30.34
C LYS A 338 23.61 -2.32 28.96
N LYS A 339 24.59 -2.17 28.06
CA LYS A 339 24.41 -1.68 26.67
C LYS A 339 24.04 -2.77 25.66
N TYR A 340 24.47 -4.02 25.89
CA TYR A 340 24.20 -5.15 24.99
C TYR A 340 23.95 -6.45 25.78
N PRO A 341 22.68 -6.85 26.00
CA PRO A 341 22.34 -8.13 26.63
C PRO A 341 23.04 -9.30 25.95
N GLN A 342 23.61 -10.20 26.75
CA GLN A 342 24.57 -11.22 26.28
C GLN A 342 23.98 -12.16 25.20
N VAL A 343 22.66 -12.40 25.24
CA VAL A 343 21.90 -13.17 24.23
C VAL A 343 22.17 -12.67 22.80
N TYR A 344 22.20 -11.36 22.58
CA TYR A 344 22.43 -10.78 21.25
C TYR A 344 23.89 -10.79 20.81
N ARG A 345 24.84 -11.19 21.69
CA ARG A 345 26.24 -11.46 21.32
C ARG A 345 26.46 -12.90 20.84
N ILE A 346 25.54 -13.84 21.13
CA ILE A 346 25.68 -15.27 20.78
C ILE A 346 26.01 -15.47 19.29
N SER A 347 25.38 -14.70 18.39
CA SER A 347 25.63 -14.77 16.95
C SER A 347 27.07 -14.47 16.52
N ASP A 348 27.83 -13.70 17.29
CA ASP A 348 29.27 -13.49 17.03
C ASP A 348 30.13 -14.59 17.64
N VAL A 349 29.74 -15.11 18.81
CA VAL A 349 30.42 -16.26 19.45
C VAL A 349 30.29 -17.51 18.58
N VAL A 350 29.15 -17.70 17.91
CA VAL A 350 28.94 -18.76 16.90
C VAL A 350 29.87 -18.56 15.69
N ARG A 351 30.01 -17.33 15.18
CA ARG A 351 30.91 -17.00 14.04
C ARG A 351 32.39 -17.15 14.39
N GLY A 352 32.77 -16.84 15.63
CA GLY A 352 34.16 -16.87 16.10
C GLY A 352 34.63 -18.22 16.63
N ALA A 353 33.74 -19.19 16.78
CA ALA A 353 34.10 -20.57 17.12
C ALA A 353 34.82 -21.28 15.94
N GLN A 354 35.52 -22.37 16.24
CA GLN A 354 36.12 -23.24 15.22
C GLN A 354 35.09 -24.21 14.62
N ALA A 355 34.16 -24.71 15.43
CA ALA A 355 33.05 -25.57 15.01
C ALA A 355 31.86 -25.46 15.98
N MET A 356 30.67 -25.81 15.49
CA MET A 356 29.45 -25.94 16.28
C MET A 356 29.13 -27.42 16.54
N VAL A 357 28.67 -27.70 17.76
CA VAL A 357 28.20 -29.00 18.23
C VAL A 357 26.81 -28.83 18.83
N ILE A 358 25.91 -29.78 18.59
CA ILE A 358 24.57 -29.80 19.19
C ILE A 358 24.49 -30.95 20.21
N ALA A 359 24.17 -30.62 21.46
CA ALA A 359 23.82 -31.58 22.49
C ALA A 359 22.28 -31.69 22.58
N VAL A 360 21.75 -32.89 22.38
CA VAL A 360 20.33 -33.21 22.60
C VAL A 360 20.19 -34.25 23.71
N GLY A 361 19.07 -34.19 24.44
CA GLY A 361 18.82 -35.10 25.56
C GLY A 361 17.35 -35.27 25.84
N GLN A 362 16.98 -36.44 26.35
CA GLN A 362 15.67 -36.60 26.98
C GLN A 362 15.75 -36.14 28.44
N PRO A 363 14.77 -35.39 28.95
CA PRO A 363 14.56 -35.26 30.39
C PRO A 363 14.36 -36.63 31.02
N LYS A 364 14.94 -36.87 32.21
CA LYS A 364 14.80 -38.15 32.95
C LYS A 364 13.33 -38.57 33.21
N SER A 365 12.39 -37.63 33.10
CA SER A 365 10.94 -37.87 33.28
C SER A 365 10.27 -38.71 32.18
N SER A 366 10.82 -38.80 30.96
CA SER A 366 10.17 -39.54 29.86
C SER A 366 10.63 -41.00 29.78
N SER A 367 9.71 -41.95 29.99
CA SER A 367 9.99 -43.40 29.98
C SER A 367 10.19 -44.03 28.60
N MET A 368 9.76 -43.36 27.52
CA MET A 368 9.87 -43.87 26.14
C MET A 368 11.08 -43.27 25.43
N LYS A 369 11.96 -44.10 24.85
CA LYS A 369 13.12 -43.64 24.07
C LYS A 369 12.67 -42.93 22.79
N VAL A 370 13.06 -41.66 22.64
CA VAL A 370 12.75 -40.81 21.48
C VAL A 370 13.98 -40.78 20.55
N PRO A 371 13.83 -40.99 19.22
CA PRO A 371 14.96 -40.98 18.31
C PRO A 371 15.61 -39.60 18.21
N THR A 372 16.94 -39.56 18.06
CA THR A 372 17.76 -38.33 17.97
C THR A 372 17.25 -37.33 16.92
N SER A 373 16.67 -37.80 15.81
CA SER A 373 16.06 -36.93 14.79
C SER A 373 14.88 -36.12 15.31
N LYS A 374 14.02 -36.71 16.16
CA LYS A 374 12.88 -35.99 16.76
C LYS A 374 13.32 -35.03 17.86
N LEU A 375 14.36 -35.38 18.63
CA LEU A 375 14.99 -34.45 19.58
C LEU A 375 15.65 -33.27 18.85
N LEU A 376 16.36 -33.52 17.75
CA LEU A 376 16.98 -32.48 16.94
C LEU A 376 15.93 -31.54 16.31
N SER A 377 14.78 -32.06 15.85
CA SER A 377 13.66 -31.24 15.38
C SER A 377 13.02 -30.41 16.50
N GLN A 378 12.87 -30.97 17.71
CA GLN A 378 12.39 -30.21 18.88
C GLN A 378 13.35 -29.05 19.22
N TRP A 379 14.66 -29.31 19.24
CA TRP A 379 15.68 -28.27 19.43
C TRP A 379 15.59 -27.18 18.34
N GLY A 380 15.49 -27.59 17.07
CA GLY A 380 15.44 -26.69 15.92
C GLY A 380 14.13 -25.90 15.75
N SER A 381 13.08 -26.22 16.50
CA SER A 381 11.81 -25.45 16.48
C SER A 381 11.94 -24.04 17.05
N ARG A 382 12.99 -23.81 17.85
CA ARG A 382 13.27 -22.55 18.56
C ARG A 382 13.93 -21.51 17.65
N MET A 383 13.54 -20.25 17.83
CA MET A 383 14.04 -19.09 17.09
C MET A 383 15.59 -18.99 17.08
N TRP A 384 16.24 -19.01 18.25
CA TRP A 384 17.69 -18.79 18.36
C TRP A 384 18.57 -19.85 17.69
N THR A 385 18.09 -21.09 17.61
CA THR A 385 18.83 -22.20 16.99
C THR A 385 18.98 -22.05 15.47
N PHE A 386 18.16 -21.19 14.84
CA PHE A 386 18.23 -20.92 13.41
C PHE A 386 19.45 -20.05 13.04
N PRO A 387 19.69 -18.86 13.65
CA PRO A 387 20.96 -18.16 13.55
C PRO A 387 22.18 -19.01 13.91
N GLU A 388 22.11 -19.89 14.92
CA GLU A 388 23.23 -20.77 15.29
C GLU A 388 23.66 -21.69 14.14
N VAL A 389 22.71 -22.41 13.51
CA VAL A 389 23.02 -23.29 12.37
C VAL A 389 23.54 -22.50 11.16
N LEU A 390 22.94 -21.35 10.86
CA LEU A 390 23.31 -20.53 9.70
C LEU A 390 24.71 -19.91 9.86
N LEU A 391 25.02 -19.37 11.04
CA LEU A 391 26.23 -18.58 11.28
C LEU A 391 27.44 -19.41 11.71
N SER A 392 27.24 -20.66 12.11
CA SER A 392 28.35 -21.53 12.51
C SER A 392 29.31 -21.78 11.33
N PRO A 393 30.60 -22.04 11.58
CA PRO A 393 31.56 -22.41 10.53
C PRO A 393 31.34 -23.85 10.03
N GLY A 394 32.03 -24.22 8.95
CA GLY A 394 32.05 -25.58 8.39
C GLY A 394 30.75 -26.04 7.71
N GLN A 395 30.79 -27.18 7.02
CA GLN A 395 29.64 -27.73 6.28
C GLN A 395 28.84 -28.80 7.04
N THR A 396 29.39 -29.36 8.12
CA THR A 396 28.77 -30.44 8.91
C THR A 396 28.76 -30.10 10.40
N ILE A 397 27.66 -30.37 11.07
CA ILE A 397 27.49 -30.21 12.52
C ILE A 397 27.44 -31.61 13.16
N ALA A 398 28.10 -31.79 14.30
CA ALA A 398 28.05 -33.02 15.08
C ALA A 398 26.95 -32.95 16.15
N VAL A 399 26.13 -34.01 16.25
CA VAL A 399 25.02 -34.13 17.20
C VAL A 399 25.31 -35.25 18.19
N TYR A 400 25.42 -34.90 19.46
CA TYR A 400 25.65 -35.82 20.58
C TYR A 400 24.33 -36.02 21.34
N THR A 401 24.00 -37.26 21.70
CA THR A 401 22.76 -37.59 22.43
C THR A 401 23.09 -38.04 23.86
N ARG A 402 22.42 -37.48 24.86
CA ARG A 402 22.55 -37.90 26.27
C ARG A 402 22.23 -39.40 26.40
N GLY A 403 23.21 -40.21 26.80
CA GLY A 403 23.06 -41.66 26.94
C GLY A 403 23.22 -42.49 25.65
N SER A 404 23.70 -41.90 24.55
CA SER A 404 24.31 -42.66 23.45
C SER A 404 25.82 -42.81 23.66
N ASP A 405 26.49 -43.55 22.78
CA ASP A 405 27.95 -43.44 22.67
C ASP A 405 28.32 -42.00 22.27
N LEU A 406 29.19 -41.37 23.05
CA LEU A 406 29.69 -40.01 22.80
C LEU A 406 30.91 -40.02 21.87
N ARG A 407 31.57 -41.17 21.66
CA ARG A 407 32.71 -41.30 20.74
C ARG A 407 32.27 -41.38 19.26
N ALA A 408 30.99 -41.68 19.00
CA ALA A 408 30.41 -41.82 17.67
C ALA A 408 29.22 -40.85 17.42
N PRO A 409 29.44 -39.52 17.45
CA PRO A 409 28.36 -38.53 17.28
C PRO A 409 27.76 -38.54 15.87
N LEU A 410 26.46 -38.27 15.76
CA LEU A 410 25.74 -38.19 14.50
C LEU A 410 26.14 -36.91 13.75
N ARG A 411 26.92 -37.06 12.66
CA ARG A 411 27.27 -35.94 11.79
C ARG A 411 26.16 -35.66 10.78
N VAL A 412 25.69 -34.40 10.72
CA VAL A 412 24.64 -33.95 9.80
C VAL A 412 25.18 -32.80 8.94
N SER A 413 25.03 -32.89 7.62
CA SER A 413 25.41 -31.82 6.70
C SER A 413 24.38 -30.69 6.69
N LYS A 414 24.84 -29.43 6.69
CA LYS A 414 23.98 -28.24 6.78
C LYS A 414 22.92 -28.18 5.68
N ASN A 415 23.26 -28.56 4.45
CA ASN A 415 22.30 -28.62 3.33
C ASN A 415 21.10 -29.57 3.60
N GLN A 416 21.24 -30.54 4.51
CA GLN A 416 20.17 -31.45 4.93
C GLN A 416 19.44 -31.01 6.22
N PHE A 417 19.89 -29.96 6.93
CA PHE A 417 19.19 -29.50 8.14
C PHE A 417 17.76 -29.06 7.84
N ALA A 418 17.55 -28.28 6.78
CA ALA A 418 16.21 -27.82 6.38
C ALA A 418 15.20 -28.98 6.24
N GLY A 419 15.56 -30.03 5.51
CA GLY A 419 14.69 -31.20 5.30
C GLY A 419 14.63 -32.20 6.46
N ARG A 420 15.53 -32.13 7.45
CA ARG A 420 15.58 -33.04 8.61
C ARG A 420 15.05 -32.44 9.91
N VAL A 421 15.11 -31.11 10.06
CA VAL A 421 14.88 -30.38 11.32
C VAL A 421 13.68 -29.44 11.19
N TRP A 422 13.57 -28.74 10.07
CA TRP A 422 12.55 -27.72 9.78
C TRP A 422 11.52 -28.16 8.73
N SER A 423 11.39 -29.47 8.51
CA SER A 423 10.47 -30.08 7.54
C SER A 423 8.99 -29.78 7.78
N ALA A 424 8.63 -29.42 9.01
CA ALA A 424 7.26 -29.07 9.40
C ALA A 424 6.97 -27.56 9.39
N SER A 425 7.95 -26.69 9.12
CA SER A 425 7.82 -25.23 9.23
C SER A 425 8.09 -24.47 7.94
N ASP A 426 9.34 -24.50 7.46
CA ASP A 426 9.86 -23.51 6.50
C ASP A 426 11.07 -24.04 5.72
N ALA A 427 11.10 -25.35 5.45
CA ALA A 427 12.25 -26.04 4.86
C ALA A 427 12.72 -25.44 3.52
N THR A 428 11.83 -24.88 2.70
CA THR A 428 12.19 -24.23 1.43
C THR A 428 12.99 -22.94 1.62
N GLU A 429 12.47 -22.02 2.41
CA GLU A 429 13.08 -20.73 2.74
C GLU A 429 14.36 -20.91 3.58
N ALA A 430 14.32 -21.80 4.57
CA ALA A 430 15.49 -22.15 5.36
C ALA A 430 16.60 -22.80 4.52
N ARG A 431 16.27 -23.58 3.47
CA ARG A 431 17.25 -24.16 2.56
C ARG A 431 17.97 -23.09 1.73
N GLN A 432 17.25 -22.09 1.23
CA GLN A 432 17.81 -20.95 0.49
C GLN A 432 18.79 -20.15 1.37
N LEU A 433 18.42 -19.91 2.63
CA LEU A 433 19.30 -19.22 3.59
C LEU A 433 20.53 -20.06 3.95
N ILE A 434 20.40 -21.38 4.11
CA ILE A 434 21.56 -22.28 4.27
C ILE A 434 22.48 -22.20 3.05
N ASP A 435 21.96 -22.23 1.82
CA ASP A 435 22.80 -22.08 0.62
C ASP A 435 23.47 -20.71 0.54
N HIS A 436 22.84 -19.66 1.08
CA HIS A 436 23.45 -18.34 1.15
C HIS A 436 24.66 -18.32 2.08
N TYR A 437 24.52 -18.81 3.32
CA TYR A 437 25.62 -18.83 4.28
C TYR A 437 26.71 -19.88 3.96
N LEU A 438 26.40 -20.90 3.14
CA LEU A 438 27.40 -21.82 2.57
C LEU A 438 28.08 -21.29 1.30
N GLY A 439 27.62 -20.17 0.74
CA GLY A 439 28.16 -19.58 -0.50
C GLY A 439 27.71 -20.26 -1.80
N SER A 440 26.73 -21.16 -1.75
CA SER A 440 26.13 -21.81 -2.93
C SER A 440 24.99 -21.00 -3.59
N LEU A 441 24.44 -19.98 -2.91
CA LEU A 441 23.39 -19.11 -3.47
C LEU A 441 23.60 -17.63 -3.12
N GLY A 442 23.67 -16.76 -4.13
CA GLY A 442 23.73 -15.31 -3.94
C GLY A 442 22.35 -14.67 -3.79
N LEU A 443 21.74 -14.73 -2.61
CA LEU A 443 20.54 -13.93 -2.30
C LEU A 443 20.89 -12.43 -2.29
N SER A 444 19.98 -11.58 -2.79
CA SER A 444 20.08 -10.14 -2.59
C SER A 444 19.87 -9.76 -1.12
N ARG A 445 20.29 -8.55 -0.72
CA ARG A 445 20.10 -8.06 0.66
C ARG A 445 18.63 -7.99 1.08
N LEU A 446 17.74 -7.71 0.12
CA LEU A 446 16.31 -7.61 0.33
C LEU A 446 15.72 -9.01 0.55
N GLU A 447 16.02 -9.97 -0.33
CA GLU A 447 15.60 -11.37 -0.16
C GLU A 447 16.14 -11.98 1.13
N LEU A 448 17.43 -11.77 1.43
CA LEU A 448 18.04 -12.21 2.69
C LEU A 448 17.25 -11.71 3.90
N ALA A 449 16.95 -10.42 3.97
CA ALA A 449 16.24 -9.82 5.10
C ALA A 449 14.79 -10.32 5.21
N VAL A 450 14.06 -10.40 4.10
CA VAL A 450 12.65 -10.83 4.08
C VAL A 450 12.51 -12.32 4.39
N THR A 451 13.30 -13.17 3.73
CA THR A 451 13.26 -14.62 3.95
C THR A 451 13.72 -14.96 5.37
N ALA A 452 14.77 -14.31 5.89
CA ALA A 452 15.21 -14.53 7.27
C ALA A 452 14.18 -14.06 8.30
N LEU A 453 13.50 -12.92 8.07
CA LEU A 453 12.41 -12.45 8.93
C LEU A 453 11.27 -13.48 8.96
N LYS A 454 10.81 -13.95 7.79
CA LYS A 454 9.76 -14.98 7.68
C LYS A 454 10.14 -16.26 8.43
N CYS A 455 11.38 -16.73 8.27
CA CYS A 455 11.91 -17.87 9.01
C CYS A 455 11.93 -17.66 10.54
N LEU A 456 12.32 -16.48 11.02
CA LEU A 456 12.36 -16.17 12.47
C LEU A 456 10.96 -16.10 13.08
N TYR A 457 9.99 -15.50 12.39
CA TYR A 457 8.61 -15.40 12.87
C TYR A 457 7.84 -16.74 12.81
N ASN A 458 8.23 -17.67 11.94
CA ASN A 458 7.69 -19.03 11.87
C ASN A 458 8.19 -19.97 13.00
N ARG A 459 9.09 -19.50 13.89
CA ARG A 459 9.70 -20.33 14.95
C ARG A 459 9.20 -19.95 16.35
N TYR A 460 9.17 -20.96 17.23
CA TYR A 460 8.79 -20.75 18.62
C TYR A 460 9.83 -19.91 19.36
N THR A 461 9.36 -18.98 20.19
CA THR A 461 10.21 -18.16 21.05
C THR A 461 9.58 -18.03 22.43
N THR A 462 10.44 -17.88 23.45
CA THR A 462 10.07 -17.40 24.77
C THR A 462 10.44 -15.92 24.82
N GLU A 463 9.47 -15.03 24.65
CA GLU A 463 9.71 -13.58 24.57
C GLU A 463 10.32 -13.05 25.87
N TYR A 464 11.56 -12.56 25.81
CA TYR A 464 12.17 -11.74 26.86
C TYR A 464 11.87 -10.26 26.59
N LEU A 465 11.90 -9.86 25.31
CA LEU A 465 11.34 -8.61 24.79
C LEU A 465 10.36 -8.91 23.65
N ALA A 466 9.30 -8.12 23.54
CA ALA A 466 8.36 -8.19 22.40
C ALA A 466 9.05 -7.99 21.04
N GLY A 467 10.21 -7.30 21.02
CA GLY A 467 11.04 -7.13 19.83
C GLY A 467 11.91 -8.34 19.43
N ASP A 468 11.95 -9.44 20.19
CA ASP A 468 13.00 -10.47 20.06
C ASP A 468 13.10 -11.13 18.67
N GLN A 469 11.97 -11.45 18.02
CA GLN A 469 11.98 -12.03 16.66
C GLN A 469 12.54 -11.08 15.60
N ALA A 470 12.33 -9.77 15.77
CA ALA A 470 12.99 -8.76 14.94
C ALA A 470 14.47 -8.62 15.34
N TYR A 471 14.79 -8.53 16.63
CA TYR A 471 16.17 -8.36 17.10
C TYR A 471 17.08 -9.56 16.79
N ALA A 472 16.55 -10.78 16.70
CA ALA A 472 17.29 -11.95 16.20
C ALA A 472 17.80 -11.77 14.76
N LEU A 473 17.10 -11.00 13.92
CA LEU A 473 17.55 -10.66 12.55
C LEU A 473 18.84 -9.83 12.57
N MET A 474 19.13 -9.06 13.63
CA MET A 474 20.41 -8.35 13.78
C MET A 474 21.61 -9.30 13.77
N GLY A 475 21.42 -10.55 14.22
CA GLY A 475 22.45 -11.57 14.19
C GLY A 475 22.84 -11.95 12.76
N LEU A 476 21.89 -11.89 11.82
CA LEU A 476 22.05 -12.25 10.41
C LEU A 476 22.45 -11.07 9.51
N LEU A 477 22.20 -9.83 9.94
CA LEU A 477 22.55 -8.61 9.20
C LEU A 477 23.94 -8.07 9.55
N ARG A 478 24.41 -7.05 8.80
CA ARG A 478 25.77 -6.47 8.93
C ARG A 478 25.89 -5.49 10.10
N LEU A 479 24.86 -4.68 10.35
CA LEU A 479 24.88 -3.60 11.34
C LEU A 479 23.86 -3.90 12.45
N ARG A 480 24.27 -3.64 13.69
CA ARG A 480 23.52 -3.93 14.91
C ARG A 480 23.25 -2.62 15.64
N PRO A 481 22.04 -2.04 15.53
CA PRO A 481 21.64 -0.91 16.37
C PRO A 481 21.50 -1.38 17.82
N GLN A 482 21.50 -0.44 18.76
CA GLN A 482 21.25 -0.78 20.17
C GLN A 482 19.80 -1.18 20.39
N VAL A 483 19.63 -2.28 21.12
CA VAL A 483 18.34 -2.84 21.54
C VAL A 483 17.67 -1.90 22.53
N ASP A 484 16.35 -1.79 22.44
CA ASP A 484 15.51 -0.98 23.31
C ASP A 484 14.36 -1.85 23.83
N GLN A 485 14.27 -1.95 25.15
CA GLN A 485 13.28 -2.78 25.84
C GLN A 485 11.84 -2.28 25.64
N THR A 486 11.67 -1.05 25.15
CA THR A 486 10.37 -0.42 24.88
C THR A 486 9.98 -0.45 23.39
N ASP A 487 10.74 -1.14 22.53
CA ASP A 487 10.36 -1.34 21.12
C ASP A 487 9.28 -2.45 20.98
N THR A 488 8.27 -2.16 20.18
CA THR A 488 7.37 -3.18 19.61
C THR A 488 8.10 -4.05 18.57
N PRO A 489 7.55 -5.21 18.16
CA PRO A 489 8.09 -6.02 17.06
C PRO A 489 8.42 -5.21 15.80
N PHE A 490 7.51 -4.33 15.39
CA PHE A 490 7.68 -3.52 14.18
C PHE A 490 8.68 -2.35 14.39
N GLN A 491 8.73 -1.73 15.58
CA GLN A 491 9.73 -0.70 15.86
C GLN A 491 11.16 -1.26 15.86
N ALA A 492 11.36 -2.45 16.46
CA ALA A 492 12.64 -3.15 16.44
C ALA A 492 13.08 -3.48 14.99
N PHE A 493 12.15 -3.96 14.15
CA PHE A 493 12.40 -4.18 12.73
C PHE A 493 12.71 -2.87 11.98
N ALA A 494 11.95 -1.80 12.20
CA ALA A 494 12.19 -0.51 11.58
C ALA A 494 13.57 0.07 11.97
N ARG A 495 13.99 -0.11 13.23
CA ARG A 495 15.32 0.26 13.73
C ARG A 495 16.41 -0.49 12.98
N LEU A 496 16.24 -1.79 12.76
CA LEU A 496 17.16 -2.61 11.99
C LEU A 496 17.22 -2.22 10.51
N SER A 497 16.08 -1.86 9.90
CA SER A 497 16.00 -1.41 8.50
C SER A 497 16.50 0.03 8.28
N LEU A 498 16.60 0.87 9.30
CA LEU A 498 17.29 2.17 9.23
C LEU A 498 18.79 2.04 9.49
N ALA A 499 19.18 1.14 10.39
CA ALA A 499 20.58 0.87 10.70
C ALA A 499 21.31 0.20 9.53
N ASN A 500 20.67 -0.78 8.89
CA ASN A 500 21.24 -1.52 7.75
C ASN A 500 20.90 -0.89 6.40
N ASP A 501 21.80 -1.05 5.44
CA ASP A 501 21.57 -0.72 4.03
C ASP A 501 20.83 -1.87 3.31
N SER A 502 19.55 -2.02 3.69
CA SER A 502 18.62 -3.07 3.24
C SER A 502 17.81 -2.64 2.00
N ASP A 503 18.39 -1.85 1.10
CA ASP A 503 17.78 -1.40 -0.17
C ASP A 503 16.33 -0.85 -0.02
N LYS A 504 16.15 0.04 0.97
CA LYS A 504 14.86 0.69 1.29
C LYS A 504 13.70 -0.29 1.54
N LEU A 505 13.98 -1.48 2.10
CA LEU A 505 12.99 -2.52 2.41
C LEU A 505 11.71 -1.99 3.10
N LEU A 506 11.85 -1.11 4.09
CA LEU A 506 10.72 -0.56 4.85
C LEU A 506 9.86 0.40 4.00
N GLU A 507 10.48 1.26 3.20
CA GLU A 507 9.78 2.13 2.23
C GLU A 507 9.02 1.30 1.19
N ARG A 508 9.63 0.23 0.67
CA ARG A 508 9.02 -0.72 -0.27
C ARG A 508 7.77 -1.38 0.36
N TYR A 509 7.91 -1.90 1.58
CA TYR A 509 6.81 -2.54 2.33
C TYR A 509 5.65 -1.56 2.68
N LEU A 510 5.94 -0.29 2.98
CA LEU A 510 4.90 0.71 3.20
C LEU A 510 4.05 0.97 1.93
N CYS A 511 4.60 0.70 0.74
CA CYS A 511 3.93 0.85 -0.56
C CYS A 511 3.18 -0.42 -1.05
N THR A 512 3.18 -1.52 -0.31
CA THR A 512 2.34 -2.70 -0.63
C THR A 512 0.92 -2.56 -0.04
N LEU A 513 -0.02 -3.29 -0.63
CA LEU A 513 -1.37 -3.51 -0.12
C LEU A 513 -1.40 -4.93 0.46
N PRO A 514 -1.61 -5.15 1.77
CA PRO A 514 -1.75 -6.51 2.30
C PRO A 514 -2.98 -7.21 1.71
N VAL A 515 -2.87 -8.53 1.54
CA VAL A 515 -3.90 -9.43 0.99
C VAL A 515 -5.12 -9.52 1.91
N SER A 516 -4.92 -9.40 3.23
CA SER A 516 -5.99 -9.26 4.22
C SER A 516 -5.67 -8.21 5.27
N MET A 517 -6.69 -7.59 5.87
CA MET A 517 -6.49 -6.57 6.91
C MET A 517 -5.94 -7.13 8.24
N THR A 518 -5.95 -8.45 8.40
CA THR A 518 -5.36 -9.17 9.54
C THR A 518 -4.00 -9.79 9.22
N GLN A 519 -3.45 -9.56 8.02
CA GLN A 519 -2.11 -10.03 7.64
C GLN A 519 -1.05 -9.40 8.56
N PRO A 520 -0.25 -10.20 9.29
CA PRO A 520 0.79 -9.68 10.16
C PRO A 520 1.91 -9.04 9.33
N TRP A 521 2.49 -7.95 9.84
CA TRP A 521 3.38 -7.08 9.07
C TRP A 521 4.67 -7.76 8.56
N TYR A 522 5.10 -8.85 9.18
CA TYR A 522 6.26 -9.65 8.74
C TYR A 522 5.97 -10.50 7.49
N ILE A 523 4.70 -10.74 7.16
CA ILE A 523 4.30 -11.27 5.84
C ILE A 523 4.16 -10.09 4.90
N MET A 524 5.13 -9.92 4.01
CA MET A 524 5.25 -8.75 3.14
C MET A 524 4.66 -8.93 1.74
N ASP A 525 3.81 -9.94 1.54
CA ASP A 525 3.13 -10.20 0.27
C ASP A 525 2.13 -9.08 -0.08
N ASP A 526 2.13 -8.68 -1.36
CA ASP A 526 1.33 -7.60 -1.93
C ASP A 526 0.12 -8.16 -2.70
N ALA A 527 -1.06 -7.58 -2.51
CA ALA A 527 -2.31 -8.03 -3.11
C ALA A 527 -2.38 -7.89 -4.64
N TYR A 528 -1.48 -7.11 -5.26
CA TYR A 528 -1.30 -7.07 -6.72
C TYR A 528 -0.36 -8.19 -7.24
N ASN A 529 0.18 -9.04 -6.35
CA ASN A 529 1.19 -10.07 -6.60
C ASN A 529 2.58 -9.56 -7.03
N SER A 530 2.82 -8.25 -6.91
CA SER A 530 4.13 -7.63 -7.17
C SER A 530 5.13 -8.01 -6.07
N ARG A 531 6.42 -8.19 -6.41
CA ARG A 531 7.47 -8.44 -5.42
C ARG A 531 8.01 -7.12 -4.89
N LEU A 532 8.55 -7.12 -3.67
CA LEU A 532 9.09 -5.92 -3.02
C LEU A 532 10.17 -5.22 -3.87
N TRP A 533 11.00 -5.99 -4.59
CA TRP A 533 12.03 -5.44 -5.47
C TRP A 533 11.46 -4.73 -6.71
N ASP A 534 10.26 -5.11 -7.19
CA ASP A 534 9.55 -4.49 -8.32
C ASP A 534 8.97 -3.10 -8.00
N VAL A 535 8.93 -2.74 -6.70
CA VAL A 535 8.36 -1.48 -6.17
C VAL A 535 9.50 -0.53 -5.83
N GLU A 536 9.75 0.50 -6.64
CA GLU A 536 10.85 1.46 -6.50
C GLU A 536 10.44 2.72 -5.69
N PRO A 537 10.90 2.93 -4.44
CA PRO A 537 10.44 4.01 -3.59
C PRO A 537 11.21 5.34 -3.77
N TYR A 538 10.45 6.41 -4.00
CA TYR A 538 10.93 7.80 -4.02
C TYR A 538 11.11 8.37 -2.62
N CYS A 539 10.28 7.93 -1.68
CA CYS A 539 10.34 8.38 -0.29
C CYS A 539 11.55 7.77 0.46
N GLN A 540 11.71 8.22 1.71
CA GLN A 540 12.64 7.69 2.69
C GLN A 540 12.00 7.72 4.08
N VAL A 541 12.27 6.72 4.92
CA VAL A 541 11.94 6.77 6.34
C VAL A 541 12.93 7.69 7.08
N ALA A 542 12.41 8.78 7.61
CA ALA A 542 13.17 9.79 8.35
C ALA A 542 13.24 9.52 9.86
N ALA A 543 12.27 8.78 10.44
CA ALA A 543 12.25 8.48 11.87
C ALA A 543 11.31 7.32 12.24
N ILE A 544 11.48 6.79 13.45
CA ILE A 544 10.59 5.82 14.11
C ILE A 544 9.84 6.53 15.24
N CYS A 545 8.53 6.29 15.33
CA CYS A 545 7.64 6.89 16.33
C CYS A 545 6.89 5.80 17.12
N ASP A 546 6.25 6.20 18.22
CA ASP A 546 5.45 5.32 19.08
C ASP A 546 4.29 4.65 18.32
N ARG A 547 3.81 3.51 18.82
CA ARG A 547 2.59 2.82 18.33
C ARG A 547 2.65 2.42 16.85
N ASP A 548 3.72 1.73 16.45
CA ASP A 548 3.89 1.19 15.10
C ASP A 548 3.74 2.21 13.96
N THR A 549 4.36 3.37 14.15
CA THR A 549 4.40 4.45 13.16
C THR A 549 5.82 4.88 12.84
N VAL A 550 6.01 5.39 11.63
CA VAL A 550 7.29 5.96 11.17
C VAL A 550 7.03 7.30 10.49
N ILE A 551 8.05 8.14 10.34
CA ILE A 551 7.96 9.39 9.57
C ILE A 551 8.52 9.12 8.17
N LEU A 552 7.70 9.34 7.14
CA LEU A 552 8.14 9.36 5.74
C LEU A 552 8.42 10.78 5.27
N ASP A 553 9.49 10.96 4.51
CA ASP A 553 9.84 12.20 3.83
C ASP A 553 9.94 12.00 2.31
N GLY A 554 9.90 13.11 1.56
CA GLY A 554 10.10 13.13 0.10
C GLY A 554 8.93 12.68 -0.78
N ALA A 555 7.85 12.11 -0.22
CA ALA A 555 6.66 11.73 -0.98
C ALA A 555 5.92 12.95 -1.58
N ARG A 556 5.17 12.73 -2.67
CA ARG A 556 4.23 13.72 -3.21
C ARG A 556 2.82 13.41 -2.75
N GLY A 557 1.98 14.41 -2.51
CA GLY A 557 0.64 14.18 -1.94
C GLY A 557 -0.45 15.11 -2.44
N ALA A 558 -1.69 14.60 -2.36
CA ALA A 558 -2.91 15.30 -2.72
C ALA A 558 -4.04 15.02 -1.72
N SER A 559 -4.89 16.01 -1.44
CA SER A 559 -6.07 15.85 -0.58
C SER A 559 -7.29 15.40 -1.39
N ILE A 560 -7.99 14.35 -0.94
CA ILE A 560 -9.23 13.87 -1.58
C ILE A 560 -10.43 14.67 -1.06
N ARG A 561 -11.24 15.18 -1.98
CA ARG A 561 -12.38 16.04 -1.67
C ARG A 561 -13.68 15.26 -1.40
N TRP A 562 -13.76 14.76 -0.16
CA TRP A 562 -14.94 14.35 0.63
C TRP A 562 -16.31 14.95 0.24
N LYS A 563 -16.43 16.26 0.46
CA LYS A 563 -17.72 16.87 0.79
C LYS A 563 -18.66 17.07 -0.41
N SER A 564 -18.10 17.37 -1.58
CA SER A 564 -18.81 17.54 -2.85
C SER A 564 -17.79 17.81 -3.96
N PHE A 565 -18.20 17.55 -5.20
CA PHE A 565 -17.54 18.08 -6.39
C PHE A 565 -17.45 19.62 -6.37
N PHE A 566 -16.73 20.21 -7.32
CA PHE A 566 -16.77 21.63 -7.68
C PHE A 566 -16.68 21.79 -9.21
N PRO A 567 -17.01 22.96 -9.78
CA PRO A 567 -16.85 23.20 -11.22
C PRO A 567 -15.36 23.09 -11.60
N VAL A 568 -15.00 22.06 -12.35
CA VAL A 568 -13.63 21.80 -12.80
C VAL A 568 -13.31 22.74 -13.96
N GLY A 569 -12.21 23.50 -13.85
CA GLY A 569 -11.69 24.30 -14.95
C GLY A 569 -11.07 23.42 -16.03
N PHE A 570 -11.29 23.74 -17.30
CA PHE A 570 -10.71 23.02 -18.43
C PHE A 570 -10.57 23.97 -19.62
N GLU A 571 -9.57 23.72 -20.45
CA GLU A 571 -9.47 24.32 -21.78
C GLU A 571 -10.02 23.35 -22.84
N THR A 572 -10.14 23.86 -24.07
CA THR A 572 -10.46 23.06 -25.25
C THR A 572 -9.70 23.61 -26.44
N GLY A 573 -9.04 22.72 -27.20
CA GLY A 573 -8.17 23.11 -28.31
C GLY A 573 -8.82 24.07 -29.32
N PRO A 574 -8.03 24.98 -29.93
CA PRO A 574 -8.54 26.00 -30.84
C PRO A 574 -9.24 25.36 -32.05
N SER A 575 -10.47 25.80 -32.32
CA SER A 575 -11.28 25.28 -33.41
C SER A 575 -12.19 26.37 -33.95
N PHE A 576 -11.99 26.74 -35.22
CA PHE A 576 -12.82 27.72 -35.91
C PHE A 576 -14.30 27.30 -35.96
N LYS A 577 -14.57 26.00 -36.15
CA LYS A 577 -15.95 25.44 -36.10
C LYS A 577 -16.60 25.67 -34.73
N ARG A 578 -15.85 25.54 -33.64
CA ARG A 578 -16.32 25.80 -32.26
C ARG A 578 -16.52 27.29 -32.01
N GLN A 579 -15.58 28.14 -32.44
CA GLN A 579 -15.70 29.60 -32.32
C GLN A 579 -16.92 30.13 -33.07
N MET A 580 -17.14 29.70 -34.32
CA MET A 580 -18.33 30.07 -35.09
C MET A 580 -19.63 29.53 -34.46
N ALA A 581 -19.63 28.32 -33.90
CA ALA A 581 -20.79 27.77 -33.20
C ALA A 581 -21.14 28.57 -31.93
N VAL A 582 -20.13 28.95 -31.14
CA VAL A 582 -20.29 29.82 -29.96
C VAL A 582 -20.80 31.21 -30.37
N LEU A 583 -20.21 31.82 -31.40
CA LEU A 583 -20.59 33.14 -31.91
C LEU A 583 -22.04 33.15 -32.41
N ALA A 584 -22.45 32.13 -33.18
CA ALA A 584 -23.82 31.97 -33.65
C ALA A 584 -24.80 31.77 -32.48
N MET A 585 -24.49 30.90 -31.51
CA MET A 585 -25.33 30.65 -30.34
C MET A 585 -25.48 31.87 -29.44
N GLN A 586 -24.41 32.65 -29.23
CA GLN A 586 -24.44 33.85 -28.38
C GLN A 586 -25.21 35.00 -29.04
N ASN A 587 -25.00 35.24 -30.34
CA ASN A 587 -25.61 36.36 -31.04
C ASN A 587 -27.02 36.08 -31.58
N ASN A 588 -27.53 34.84 -31.51
CA ASN A 588 -28.82 34.47 -32.11
C ASN A 588 -29.98 35.36 -31.62
N GLY A 589 -30.03 35.65 -30.31
CA GLY A 589 -31.05 36.55 -29.74
C GLY A 589 -30.95 37.99 -30.29
N THR A 590 -29.73 38.51 -30.45
CA THR A 590 -29.48 39.83 -31.04
C THR A 590 -29.86 39.87 -32.51
N VAL A 591 -29.51 38.84 -33.29
CA VAL A 591 -29.90 38.73 -34.72
C VAL A 591 -31.41 38.69 -34.87
N PHE A 592 -32.12 37.95 -34.02
CA PHE A 592 -33.58 37.89 -34.00
C PHE A 592 -34.22 39.25 -33.68
N VAL A 593 -33.76 39.93 -32.62
CA VAL A 593 -34.28 41.26 -32.23
C VAL A 593 -34.00 42.31 -33.30
N VAL A 594 -32.79 42.35 -33.86
CA VAL A 594 -32.45 43.27 -34.97
C VAL A 594 -33.28 42.97 -36.22
N GLY A 595 -33.54 41.69 -36.52
CA GLY A 595 -34.44 41.27 -37.60
C GLY A 595 -35.86 41.82 -37.43
N ILE A 596 -36.44 41.73 -36.22
CA ILE A 596 -37.75 42.32 -35.90
C ILE A 596 -37.72 43.84 -36.07
N VAL A 597 -36.72 44.53 -35.50
CA VAL A 597 -36.62 46.00 -35.54
C VAL A 597 -36.50 46.52 -36.97
N LEU A 598 -35.71 45.87 -37.83
CA LEU A 598 -35.62 46.21 -39.25
C LEU A 598 -36.92 45.96 -40.00
N CYS A 599 -37.70 44.93 -39.63
CA CYS A 599 -39.04 44.72 -40.16
C CYS A 599 -40.04 45.81 -39.70
N THR A 600 -39.95 46.33 -38.47
CA THR A 600 -40.86 47.40 -38.01
C THR A 600 -40.55 48.76 -38.63
N PHE A 601 -39.30 49.05 -38.99
CA PHE A 601 -38.93 50.29 -39.70
C PHE A 601 -39.06 50.19 -41.24
N SER A 602 -39.57 49.07 -41.76
CA SER A 602 -39.76 48.83 -43.21
C SER A 602 -40.57 49.90 -43.94
N GLY A 603 -41.53 50.54 -43.27
CA GLY A 603 -42.39 51.59 -43.84
C GLY A 603 -41.67 52.87 -44.27
N LEU A 604 -40.41 53.07 -43.88
CA LEU A 604 -39.57 54.20 -44.31
C LEU A 604 -38.64 53.84 -45.49
N VAL A 605 -38.13 52.61 -45.54
CA VAL A 605 -37.20 52.13 -46.58
C VAL A 605 -37.46 50.65 -46.87
N PRO A 606 -38.06 50.28 -48.02
CA PRO A 606 -38.42 48.89 -48.33
C PRO A 606 -37.24 47.89 -48.32
N LEU A 607 -36.02 48.34 -48.61
CA LEU A 607 -34.82 47.50 -48.55
C LEU A 607 -34.53 46.96 -47.13
N LEU A 608 -34.92 47.70 -46.08
CA LEU A 608 -34.73 47.24 -44.69
C LEU A 608 -35.62 46.02 -44.36
N ALA A 609 -36.79 45.91 -45.00
CA ALA A 609 -37.65 44.74 -44.86
C ALA A 609 -36.97 43.45 -45.35
N PHE A 610 -36.29 43.53 -46.50
CA PHE A 610 -35.56 42.40 -47.08
C PHE A 610 -34.44 41.93 -46.14
N PHE A 611 -33.61 42.85 -45.63
CA PHE A 611 -32.56 42.50 -44.66
C PHE A 611 -33.13 41.98 -43.34
N GLY A 612 -34.24 42.54 -42.85
CA GLY A 612 -34.93 42.05 -41.66
C GLY A 612 -35.42 40.59 -41.82
N VAL A 613 -36.08 40.27 -42.93
CA VAL A 613 -36.55 38.90 -43.24
C VAL A 613 -35.38 37.93 -43.37
N VAL A 614 -34.28 38.32 -44.04
CA VAL A 614 -33.08 37.47 -44.15
C VAL A 614 -32.47 37.17 -42.79
N LEU A 615 -32.42 38.15 -41.87
CA LEU A 615 -31.92 37.94 -40.51
C LEU A 615 -32.86 37.07 -39.66
N LEU A 616 -34.17 37.17 -39.83
CA LEU A 616 -35.14 36.29 -39.17
C LEU A 616 -35.03 34.84 -39.65
N LEU A 617 -34.89 34.62 -40.97
CA LEU A 617 -34.63 33.28 -41.53
C LEU A 617 -33.30 32.70 -41.02
N LEU A 618 -32.25 33.52 -40.91
CA LEU A 618 -30.97 33.12 -40.32
C LEU A 618 -31.10 32.74 -38.84
N ALA A 619 -31.87 33.49 -38.05
CA ALA A 619 -32.09 33.19 -36.63
C ALA A 619 -32.89 31.88 -36.43
N ILE A 620 -33.89 31.64 -37.28
CA ILE A 620 -34.64 30.37 -37.32
C ILE A 620 -33.71 29.21 -37.70
N TRP A 621 -32.83 29.39 -38.69
CA TRP A 621 -31.85 28.37 -39.08
C TRP A 621 -30.83 28.06 -37.96
N ILE A 622 -30.31 29.07 -37.28
CA ILE A 622 -29.39 28.88 -36.13
C ILE A 622 -30.11 28.14 -34.98
N TRP A 623 -31.38 28.47 -34.72
CA TRP A 623 -32.18 27.75 -33.73
C TRP A 623 -32.42 26.28 -34.15
N LEU A 624 -32.74 26.02 -35.43
CA LEU A 624 -32.94 24.69 -35.98
C LEU A 624 -31.67 23.81 -35.89
N GLN A 625 -30.49 24.40 -36.13
CA GLN A 625 -29.20 23.70 -35.97
C GLN A 625 -28.70 23.64 -34.51
N SER A 626 -29.42 24.22 -33.54
CA SER A 626 -28.93 24.37 -32.17
C SER A 626 -28.49 23.07 -31.47
N PRO A 627 -29.12 21.88 -31.66
CA PRO A 627 -28.61 20.64 -31.07
C PRO A 627 -27.21 20.25 -31.61
N ARG A 628 -26.91 20.54 -32.88
CA ARG A 628 -25.60 20.30 -33.51
C ARG A 628 -24.56 21.35 -33.09
N LEU A 629 -24.98 22.61 -32.96
CA LEU A 629 -24.13 23.70 -32.46
C LEU A 629 -23.73 23.44 -31.00
N ILE A 630 -24.67 23.08 -30.13
CA ILE A 630 -24.41 22.72 -28.72
C ILE A 630 -23.47 21.50 -28.64
N ARG A 631 -23.62 20.46 -29.48
CA ARG A 631 -22.70 19.31 -29.53
C ARG A 631 -21.29 19.72 -29.93
N THR A 632 -21.16 20.69 -30.85
CA THR A 632 -19.88 21.24 -31.32
C THR A 632 -19.23 22.15 -30.26
N THR A 633 -20.03 22.89 -29.51
CA THR A 633 -19.60 23.83 -28.46
C THR A 633 -19.21 23.13 -27.16
N TYR A 634 -19.95 22.11 -26.71
CA TYR A 634 -19.70 21.45 -25.41
C TYR A 634 -19.05 20.07 -25.50
N GLY A 635 -19.09 19.41 -26.68
CA GLY A 635 -18.44 18.13 -26.92
C GLY A 635 -16.94 18.23 -27.24
N GLY A 636 -16.39 17.15 -27.79
CA GLY A 636 -14.95 17.00 -28.08
C GLY A 636 -14.11 16.60 -26.86
N LYS A 637 -12.82 16.33 -27.07
CA LYS A 637 -11.86 16.09 -25.97
C LYS A 637 -11.53 17.42 -25.27
N LEU A 638 -11.29 17.36 -23.96
CA LEU A 638 -10.83 18.51 -23.18
C LEU A 638 -9.29 18.59 -23.22
N THR A 639 -8.75 19.78 -23.06
CA THR A 639 -7.30 20.02 -22.97
C THR A 639 -6.97 20.70 -21.64
N ASP A 640 -5.81 20.37 -21.07
CA ASP A 640 -5.29 20.92 -19.81
C ASP A 640 -6.34 21.13 -18.70
N VAL A 641 -6.93 20.01 -18.26
CA VAL A 641 -7.97 20.01 -17.23
C VAL A 641 -7.35 20.21 -15.85
N GLN A 642 -8.06 20.98 -15.01
CA GLN A 642 -7.75 21.15 -13.60
C GLN A 642 -7.67 19.80 -12.89
N ALA A 643 -6.51 19.49 -12.32
CA ALA A 643 -6.33 18.29 -11.52
C ALA A 643 -7.10 18.40 -10.19
N ALA A 644 -7.94 17.39 -9.91
CA ALA A 644 -8.69 17.27 -8.67
C ALA A 644 -9.01 15.80 -8.38
N LEU A 645 -8.92 15.42 -7.10
CA LEU A 645 -9.36 14.12 -6.60
C LEU A 645 -10.68 14.30 -5.85
N PHE A 646 -11.75 13.68 -6.36
CA PHE A 646 -13.03 13.56 -5.65
C PHE A 646 -13.23 12.14 -5.14
N GLY A 647 -13.82 12.00 -3.96
CA GLY A 647 -14.19 10.69 -3.41
C GLY A 647 -15.67 10.65 -3.05
N PHE A 648 -16.31 9.50 -3.25
CA PHE A 648 -17.63 9.21 -2.69
C PHE A 648 -17.75 7.76 -2.18
N GLU A 649 -18.62 7.54 -1.19
CA GLU A 649 -18.97 6.22 -0.64
C GLU A 649 -19.96 5.51 -1.61
N GLY A 650 -19.70 4.24 -1.91
CA GLY A 650 -20.47 3.43 -2.86
C GLY A 650 -20.13 3.66 -4.35
N TYR A 651 -21.06 3.24 -5.21
CA TYR A 651 -20.95 3.22 -6.67
C TYR A 651 -21.94 4.19 -7.33
N ILE A 652 -21.47 4.87 -8.38
CA ILE A 652 -22.22 5.68 -9.34
C ILE A 652 -21.53 5.49 -10.69
N ASN A 653 -22.27 5.32 -11.79
CA ASN A 653 -21.67 5.06 -13.09
C ASN A 653 -20.99 6.31 -13.69
N ALA A 654 -19.91 6.11 -14.46
CA ALA A 654 -19.09 7.20 -14.99
C ALA A 654 -19.89 8.27 -15.79
N PRO A 655 -20.88 7.91 -16.63
CA PRO A 655 -21.78 8.87 -17.27
C PRO A 655 -22.51 9.84 -16.31
N ALA A 656 -22.96 9.38 -15.14
CA ALA A 656 -23.63 10.23 -14.15
C ALA A 656 -22.66 11.13 -13.40
N VAL A 657 -21.41 10.68 -13.17
CA VAL A 657 -20.37 11.51 -12.57
C VAL A 657 -19.88 12.58 -13.56
N GLU A 658 -19.69 12.25 -14.84
CA GLU A 658 -19.35 13.23 -15.89
C GLU A 658 -20.46 14.30 -16.02
N ARG A 659 -21.72 13.86 -16.08
CA ARG A 659 -22.90 14.76 -16.07
C ARG A 659 -22.94 15.65 -14.82
N SER A 660 -22.54 15.14 -13.66
CA SER A 660 -22.53 15.89 -12.39
C SER A 660 -21.43 16.96 -12.35
N ILE A 661 -20.24 16.67 -12.87
CA ILE A 661 -19.08 17.59 -12.88
C ILE A 661 -19.17 18.59 -14.03
N PHE A 662 -19.29 18.10 -15.27
CA PHE A 662 -19.20 18.90 -16.50
C PHE A 662 -20.57 19.33 -17.06
N GLY A 663 -21.66 18.75 -16.57
CA GLY A 663 -23.04 19.10 -16.99
C GLY A 663 -23.58 18.25 -18.13
N GLY A 664 -22.73 17.49 -18.82
CA GLY A 664 -23.12 16.54 -19.87
C GLY A 664 -22.25 15.29 -19.86
N CYS A 665 -22.67 14.26 -20.57
CA CYS A 665 -21.93 13.01 -20.74
C CYS A 665 -21.43 12.91 -22.19
N PHE A 666 -20.16 13.20 -22.42
CA PHE A 666 -19.52 13.13 -23.73
C PHE A 666 -18.57 11.93 -23.86
N ASN A 667 -18.74 10.94 -22.96
CA ASN A 667 -17.91 9.73 -22.83
C ASN A 667 -16.42 10.10 -22.67
N ARG A 668 -16.15 11.06 -21.78
CA ARG A 668 -14.80 11.54 -21.46
C ARG A 668 -14.18 10.81 -20.29
N MET A 669 -14.99 10.46 -19.29
CA MET A 669 -14.51 9.68 -18.15
C MET A 669 -14.69 8.18 -18.38
N GLY A 670 -13.64 7.42 -18.09
CA GLY A 670 -13.63 5.97 -18.11
C GLY A 670 -13.38 5.40 -16.71
N TRP A 671 -13.46 4.07 -16.60
CA TRP A 671 -12.96 3.33 -15.44
C TRP A 671 -11.46 3.07 -15.60
N SER A 672 -10.69 3.10 -14.52
CA SER A 672 -9.26 2.81 -14.56
C SER A 672 -9.02 1.32 -14.83
N ALA A 673 -8.17 1.02 -15.81
CA ALA A 673 -7.95 -0.36 -16.28
C ALA A 673 -7.32 -1.28 -15.23
N ASN A 674 -6.38 -0.75 -14.44
CA ASN A 674 -5.56 -1.46 -13.45
C ASN A 674 -5.37 -0.65 -12.14
N GLY A 675 -6.27 0.31 -11.85
CA GLY A 675 -6.09 1.28 -10.76
C GLY A 675 -6.29 0.73 -9.34
N SER A 676 -7.02 -0.38 -9.20
CA SER A 676 -7.21 -1.13 -7.95
C SER A 676 -7.40 -2.63 -8.21
N LEU A 677 -7.55 -3.43 -7.15
CA LEU A 677 -7.98 -4.84 -7.21
C LEU A 677 -9.41 -5.03 -7.78
N LEU A 678 -10.25 -4.00 -7.68
CA LEU A 678 -11.62 -4.00 -8.22
C LEU A 678 -11.68 -3.52 -9.68
N SER A 679 -10.61 -2.89 -10.20
CA SER A 679 -10.53 -2.55 -11.63
C SER A 679 -10.73 -3.79 -12.51
N ARG A 680 -11.39 -3.58 -13.65
CA ARG A 680 -11.55 -4.58 -14.70
C ARG A 680 -11.15 -3.94 -16.03
N SER A 681 -10.44 -4.68 -16.86
CA SER A 681 -10.08 -4.23 -18.20
C SER A 681 -10.30 -5.33 -19.23
N VAL A 682 -10.67 -4.90 -20.44
CA VAL A 682 -10.91 -5.75 -21.61
C VAL A 682 -10.03 -5.24 -22.75
N VAL A 683 -9.73 -6.13 -23.71
CA VAL A 683 -9.00 -5.80 -24.92
C VAL A 683 -10.01 -5.81 -26.08
N ASN A 684 -10.09 -4.71 -26.84
CA ASN A 684 -10.92 -4.59 -28.03
C ASN A 684 -10.38 -5.45 -29.20
N GLU A 685 -11.21 -5.63 -30.22
CA GLU A 685 -10.83 -6.28 -31.49
C GLU A 685 -9.58 -5.65 -32.15
N HIS A 686 -9.29 -4.38 -31.86
CA HIS A 686 -8.10 -3.64 -32.33
C HIS A 686 -6.85 -3.80 -31.44
N GLY A 687 -6.89 -4.65 -30.41
CA GLY A 687 -5.79 -4.85 -29.46
C GLY A 687 -5.66 -3.78 -28.36
N GLU A 688 -6.52 -2.76 -28.38
CA GLU A 688 -6.54 -1.69 -27.37
C GLU A 688 -7.10 -2.18 -26.03
N ARG A 689 -6.38 -1.96 -24.92
CA ARG A 689 -6.88 -2.24 -23.56
C ARG A 689 -7.55 -1.01 -22.95
N PHE A 690 -8.75 -1.18 -22.44
CA PHE A 690 -9.54 -0.13 -21.78
C PHE A 690 -10.15 -0.66 -20.47
N GLY A 691 -10.39 0.24 -19.52
CA GLY A 691 -11.09 -0.11 -18.28
C GLY A 691 -12.61 -0.16 -18.48
N VAL A 692 -13.26 -1.10 -17.81
CA VAL A 692 -14.70 -1.38 -17.91
C VAL A 692 -15.33 -1.28 -16.52
N ASP A 693 -16.62 -0.96 -16.45
CA ASP A 693 -17.34 -0.82 -15.19
C ASP A 693 -17.19 -2.07 -14.30
N PRO A 694 -16.60 -1.94 -13.08
CA PRO A 694 -16.40 -3.06 -12.18
C PRO A 694 -17.68 -3.83 -11.85
N THR A 695 -18.85 -3.17 -11.82
CA THR A 695 -20.13 -3.80 -11.44
C THR A 695 -20.72 -4.71 -12.50
N LYS A 696 -20.09 -4.82 -13.68
CA LYS A 696 -20.37 -5.88 -14.67
C LYS A 696 -19.85 -7.25 -14.22
N ASP A 697 -18.82 -7.29 -13.38
CA ASP A 697 -18.40 -8.50 -12.68
C ASP A 697 -19.43 -8.81 -11.57
N PRO A 698 -20.09 -10.00 -11.60
CA PRO A 698 -21.11 -10.34 -10.61
C PRO A 698 -20.56 -10.39 -9.17
N ALA A 699 -19.28 -10.73 -8.96
CA ALA A 699 -18.66 -10.78 -7.64
C ALA A 699 -18.47 -9.37 -7.07
N VAL A 700 -17.96 -8.43 -7.88
CA VAL A 700 -17.83 -7.02 -7.47
C VAL A 700 -19.21 -6.39 -7.25
N ARG A 701 -20.21 -6.75 -8.06
CA ARG A 701 -21.60 -6.29 -7.88
C ARG A 701 -22.19 -6.79 -6.55
N GLU A 702 -21.95 -8.04 -6.16
CA GLU A 702 -22.41 -8.56 -4.86
C GLU A 702 -21.69 -7.86 -3.70
N LEU A 703 -20.37 -7.68 -3.80
CA LEU A 703 -19.54 -6.95 -2.85
C LEU A 703 -20.07 -5.52 -2.63
N VAL A 704 -20.42 -4.80 -3.70
CA VAL A 704 -21.05 -3.47 -3.62
C VAL A 704 -22.40 -3.48 -2.90
N GLN A 705 -23.22 -4.53 -3.03
CA GLN A 705 -24.47 -4.65 -2.25
C GLN A 705 -24.18 -4.96 -0.79
N ARG A 706 -23.25 -5.89 -0.50
CA ARG A 706 -22.84 -6.29 0.85
C ARG A 706 -22.30 -5.10 1.65
N ALA A 707 -21.47 -4.27 1.01
CA ALA A 707 -20.88 -3.06 1.59
C ALA A 707 -21.91 -1.99 2.03
N LYS A 708 -23.17 -2.04 1.55
CA LYS A 708 -24.22 -1.12 2.02
C LYS A 708 -24.57 -1.29 3.49
N HIS A 709 -24.44 -2.51 4.01
CA HIS A 709 -24.82 -2.89 5.36
C HIS A 709 -23.65 -2.92 6.35
N ALA A 710 -22.42 -2.64 5.88
CA ALA A 710 -21.18 -2.57 6.65
C ALA A 710 -21.29 -1.65 7.89
N LYS A 711 -20.88 -2.13 9.06
CA LYS A 711 -20.80 -1.41 10.34
C LYS A 711 -19.52 -0.57 10.42
N PRO A 712 -19.31 0.25 11.47
CA PRO A 712 -17.99 0.83 11.73
C PRO A 712 -16.98 -0.29 12.03
N GLY A 713 -15.84 -0.29 11.32
CA GLY A 713 -14.84 -1.38 11.35
C GLY A 713 -14.85 -2.25 10.10
N ASP A 714 -16.04 -2.52 9.55
CA ASP A 714 -16.20 -3.31 8.31
C ASP A 714 -15.65 -2.58 7.07
N MET A 715 -15.16 -3.36 6.11
CA MET A 715 -14.75 -2.90 4.77
C MET A 715 -15.92 -2.32 3.96
N ARG A 716 -15.64 -1.26 3.22
CA ARG A 716 -16.61 -0.50 2.40
C ARG A 716 -16.04 -0.18 1.03
N VAL A 717 -16.93 -0.12 0.04
CA VAL A 717 -16.60 0.38 -1.29
C VAL A 717 -16.62 1.91 -1.30
N PHE A 718 -15.56 2.49 -1.82
CA PHE A 718 -15.46 3.90 -2.19
C PHE A 718 -15.06 4.03 -3.66
N THR A 719 -15.41 5.15 -4.28
CA THR A 719 -14.97 5.49 -5.65
C THR A 719 -14.17 6.78 -5.62
N LEU A 720 -12.93 6.72 -6.12
CA LEU A 720 -12.08 7.87 -6.43
C LEU A 720 -12.36 8.32 -7.88
N VAL A 721 -12.40 9.63 -8.11
CA VAL A 721 -12.54 10.26 -9.42
C VAL A 721 -11.37 11.22 -9.60
N ASP A 722 -10.55 10.99 -10.62
CA ASP A 722 -9.42 11.83 -10.99
C ASP A 722 -9.72 12.62 -12.26
N THR A 723 -9.93 13.93 -12.12
CA THR A 723 -10.34 14.79 -13.25
C THR A 723 -9.19 15.20 -14.16
N TYR A 724 -7.94 14.87 -13.81
CA TYR A 724 -6.79 15.09 -14.71
C TYR A 724 -6.66 13.95 -15.71
N ASN A 725 -6.66 12.71 -15.22
CA ASN A 725 -6.58 11.51 -16.06
C ASN A 725 -7.95 11.10 -16.66
N MET A 726 -9.05 11.68 -16.17
CA MET A 726 -10.44 11.31 -16.51
C MET A 726 -10.78 9.85 -16.16
N GLU A 727 -10.21 9.35 -15.06
CA GLU A 727 -10.41 7.99 -14.60
C GLU A 727 -11.20 7.91 -13.29
N MET A 728 -12.04 6.88 -13.19
CA MET A 728 -12.70 6.46 -11.96
C MET A 728 -12.13 5.14 -11.47
N THR A 729 -11.80 5.08 -10.18
CA THR A 729 -11.21 3.90 -9.52
C THR A 729 -12.07 3.53 -8.32
N MET A 730 -12.76 2.39 -8.41
CA MET A 730 -13.45 1.78 -7.27
C MET A 730 -12.44 1.04 -6.39
N PHE A 731 -12.57 1.11 -5.06
CA PHE A 731 -11.67 0.41 -4.13
C PHE A 731 -12.35 0.11 -2.80
N GLU A 732 -11.75 -0.79 -2.01
CA GLU A 732 -12.18 -1.08 -0.64
C GLU A 732 -11.29 -0.40 0.40
N ALA A 733 -11.90 0.09 1.47
CA ALA A 733 -11.26 0.62 2.68
C ALA A 733 -12.24 0.56 3.86
N VAL A 734 -11.75 0.65 5.11
CA VAL A 734 -12.63 0.75 6.29
C VAL A 734 -13.08 2.20 6.50
N ARG A 735 -12.19 3.17 6.25
CA ARG A 735 -12.47 4.61 6.36
C ARG A 735 -12.19 5.32 5.03
N PRO A 736 -12.94 6.37 4.68
CA PRO A 736 -12.66 7.20 3.52
C PRO A 736 -11.24 7.84 3.62
N PRO A 737 -10.28 7.50 2.73
CA PRO A 737 -8.94 8.05 2.81
C PRO A 737 -8.93 9.56 2.48
N THR A 738 -8.47 10.37 3.42
CA THR A 738 -8.51 11.84 3.33
C THR A 738 -7.43 12.44 2.41
N CYS A 739 -6.32 11.72 2.24
CA CYS A 739 -5.16 12.12 1.43
C CYS A 739 -4.63 10.91 0.65
N VAL A 740 -3.94 11.17 -0.45
CA VAL A 740 -3.16 10.20 -1.23
C VAL A 740 -1.70 10.64 -1.23
N PHE A 741 -0.79 9.69 -1.08
CA PHE A 741 0.66 9.89 -1.16
C PHE A 741 1.27 8.98 -2.24
N LEU A 742 1.92 9.58 -3.24
CA LEU A 742 2.72 8.87 -4.23
C LEU A 742 4.11 8.65 -3.62
N CYS A 743 4.39 7.39 -3.28
CA CYS A 743 5.59 7.01 -2.53
C CYS A 743 6.58 6.15 -3.34
N ALA A 744 6.10 5.40 -4.34
CA ALA A 744 6.91 4.52 -5.19
C ALA A 744 6.34 4.39 -6.61
N SER A 745 7.12 3.82 -7.53
CA SER A 745 6.65 3.32 -8.84
C SER A 745 6.76 1.81 -8.96
N GLU A 746 5.94 1.22 -9.80
CA GLU A 746 5.91 -0.21 -10.08
C GLU A 746 5.26 -0.44 -11.47
N GLY A 747 5.97 -1.10 -12.39
CA GLY A 747 5.46 -1.39 -13.74
C GLY A 747 5.07 -0.16 -14.58
N GLY A 748 5.71 1.00 -14.37
CA GLY A 748 5.38 2.27 -15.05
C GLY A 748 4.18 3.03 -14.46
N MET A 749 3.53 2.48 -13.43
CA MET A 749 2.47 3.12 -12.65
C MET A 749 3.01 3.60 -11.29
N GLN A 750 2.26 4.50 -10.64
CA GLN A 750 2.63 5.12 -9.36
C GLN A 750 1.85 4.44 -8.22
N ARG A 751 2.56 3.92 -7.20
CA ARG A 751 1.94 3.37 -5.98
C ARG A 751 1.48 4.52 -5.08
N ALA A 752 0.17 4.62 -4.95
CA ALA A 752 -0.56 5.71 -4.35
C ALA A 752 -1.20 5.26 -3.04
N ILE A 753 -0.51 5.50 -1.92
CA ILE A 753 -0.98 5.13 -0.58
C ILE A 753 -2.12 6.08 -0.20
N ALA A 754 -3.33 5.54 -0.03
CA ALA A 754 -4.50 6.32 0.34
C ALA A 754 -4.73 6.20 1.86
N CYS A 755 -4.70 7.33 2.57
CA CYS A 755 -4.64 7.34 4.04
C CYS A 755 -5.81 8.06 4.71
N SER A 756 -6.39 7.45 5.76
CA SER A 756 -7.25 8.18 6.70
C SER A 756 -6.39 8.95 7.71
N TYR A 757 -6.86 10.13 8.12
CA TYR A 757 -6.14 10.94 9.09
C TYR A 757 -6.61 10.63 10.52
N ASP A 758 -5.67 10.35 11.41
CA ASP A 758 -5.87 10.45 12.85
C ASP A 758 -5.24 11.75 13.36
N TRP A 759 -6.11 12.74 13.55
CA TRP A 759 -5.75 14.06 14.07
C TRP A 759 -5.31 14.04 15.55
N THR A 760 -5.59 12.96 16.29
CA THR A 760 -5.23 12.86 17.72
C THR A 760 -3.75 12.55 17.89
N THR A 761 -3.18 11.64 17.07
CA THR A 761 -1.75 11.31 17.04
C THR A 761 -0.96 12.02 15.93
N GLN A 762 -1.65 12.78 15.07
CA GLN A 762 -1.16 13.38 13.82
C GLN A 762 -0.66 12.33 12.80
N THR A 763 -1.23 11.13 12.80
CA THR A 763 -0.83 10.00 11.96
C THR A 763 -1.72 9.87 10.72
N MET A 764 -1.12 9.58 9.57
CA MET A 764 -1.80 9.08 8.38
C MET A 764 -1.79 7.55 8.40
N TYR A 765 -2.94 6.90 8.51
CA TYR A 765 -3.03 5.44 8.48
C TYR A 765 -3.37 4.94 7.07
N ARG A 766 -2.62 3.95 6.57
CA ARG A 766 -2.85 3.30 5.28
C ARG A 766 -4.20 2.59 5.29
N GLU A 767 -5.14 3.05 4.46
CA GLU A 767 -6.45 2.38 4.27
C GLU A 767 -6.42 1.46 3.05
N THR A 768 -5.74 1.89 1.97
CA THR A 768 -5.51 1.08 0.76
C THR A 768 -4.30 1.63 -0.02
N VAL A 769 -3.86 0.91 -1.05
CA VAL A 769 -2.89 1.41 -2.04
C VAL A 769 -3.48 1.25 -3.43
N LEU A 770 -3.54 2.36 -4.18
CA LEU A 770 -4.02 2.43 -5.55
C LEU A 770 -2.84 2.54 -6.52
N ARG A 771 -3.10 2.33 -7.82
CA ARG A 771 -2.12 2.51 -8.90
C ARG A 771 -2.55 3.68 -9.78
N MET A 772 -1.81 4.79 -9.73
CA MET A 772 -2.14 6.01 -10.49
C MET A 772 -1.22 6.19 -11.72
N PRO A 773 -1.71 6.80 -12.82
CA PRO A 773 -0.87 7.14 -13.97
C PRO A 773 0.29 8.07 -13.62
N THR A 774 1.47 7.81 -14.19
CA THR A 774 2.70 8.62 -13.99
C THR A 774 2.54 10.13 -14.22
N PRO A 775 1.71 10.65 -15.15
CA PRO A 775 1.43 12.08 -15.26
C PRO A 775 0.92 12.75 -13.97
N ALA A 776 0.26 12.02 -13.07
CA ALA A 776 -0.25 12.57 -11.81
C ALA A 776 0.88 13.05 -10.88
N LEU A 777 2.04 12.38 -10.90
CA LEU A 777 3.23 12.71 -10.10
C LEU A 777 3.69 14.16 -10.35
N ASN A 778 3.55 14.63 -11.60
CA ASN A 778 4.00 15.97 -12.02
C ASN A 778 3.07 17.11 -11.58
N ARG A 779 1.85 16.80 -11.09
CA ARG A 779 0.86 17.80 -10.61
C ARG A 779 0.58 17.72 -9.10
N MET A 780 1.32 16.89 -8.37
CA MET A 780 1.27 16.83 -6.90
C MET A 780 2.48 17.53 -6.28
N GLU A 781 2.25 18.26 -5.19
CA GLU A 781 3.29 18.89 -4.39
C GLU A 781 4.00 17.86 -3.48
N ARG A 782 5.24 18.16 -3.07
CA ARG A 782 5.92 17.38 -2.02
C ARG A 782 5.32 17.70 -0.66
N VAL A 783 5.05 16.67 0.15
CA VAL A 783 4.59 16.83 1.53
C VAL A 783 5.79 16.63 2.46
N PRO A 784 6.08 17.57 3.38
CA PRO A 784 7.18 17.40 4.33
C PRO A 784 6.86 16.30 5.34
N ARG A 785 7.88 15.51 5.70
CA ARG A 785 7.97 14.66 6.92
C ARG A 785 6.63 14.38 7.63
N PHE A 786 5.92 13.34 7.17
CA PHE A 786 4.63 12.96 7.72
C PHE A 786 4.66 11.60 8.41
N ARG A 787 4.00 11.52 9.57
CA ARG A 787 3.86 10.28 10.34
C ARG A 787 2.86 9.35 9.66
N ILE A 788 3.30 8.17 9.26
CA ILE A 788 2.48 7.10 8.68
C ILE A 788 2.37 5.91 9.66
N GLY A 789 1.21 5.24 9.66
CA GLY A 789 0.97 3.98 10.38
C GLY A 789 0.40 2.91 9.45
N ILE A 790 0.77 1.65 9.69
CA ILE A 790 0.39 0.51 8.85
C ILE A 790 -1.07 0.11 9.06
N GLN A 791 -1.47 -0.04 10.32
CA GLN A 791 -2.82 -0.44 10.72
C GLN A 791 -3.33 0.55 11.77
N ARG A 792 -4.58 1.00 11.62
CA ARG A 792 -5.23 1.88 12.58
C ARG A 792 -5.91 1.03 13.65
N ALA A 793 -5.57 1.24 14.92
CA ALA A 793 -6.27 0.60 16.02
C ALA A 793 -7.78 0.89 15.94
N GLU A 794 -8.60 -0.15 16.08
CA GLU A 794 -10.04 0.02 16.17
C GLU A 794 -10.41 0.69 17.50
N MET A 795 -11.26 1.72 17.42
CA MET A 795 -11.75 2.44 18.59
C MET A 795 -13.20 2.01 18.82
N PRO A 796 -13.59 1.63 20.05
CA PRO A 796 -14.96 1.23 20.35
C PRO A 796 -15.93 2.34 19.93
N SER A 797 -17.07 1.95 19.36
CA SER A 797 -18.08 2.87 18.91
C SER A 797 -19.47 2.30 19.18
N ARG A 798 -20.42 3.21 19.47
CA ARG A 798 -21.79 2.88 19.87
C ARG A 798 -22.81 3.62 19.01
N PRO A 799 -24.00 3.04 18.79
CA PRO A 799 -25.09 3.72 18.08
C PRO A 799 -25.58 4.95 18.87
N VAL A 800 -26.09 5.94 18.14
CA VAL A 800 -26.63 7.18 18.71
C VAL A 800 -28.10 6.96 19.04
N VAL A 801 -28.42 6.98 20.34
CA VAL A 801 -29.80 6.87 20.85
C VAL A 801 -30.74 7.84 20.11
N GLY A 802 -31.83 7.31 19.55
CA GLY A 802 -32.81 8.07 18.75
C GLY A 802 -32.57 8.09 17.24
N VAL A 803 -31.57 7.34 16.75
CA VAL A 803 -31.41 6.96 15.33
C VAL A 803 -31.84 5.49 15.16
N ALA A 804 -32.59 5.19 14.11
CA ALA A 804 -32.93 3.79 13.76
C ALA A 804 -31.70 3.11 13.14
N VAL A 805 -31.44 1.86 13.55
CA VAL A 805 -30.29 1.04 13.13
C VAL A 805 -30.60 0.30 11.84
#